data_AF-A0A917JA58-F1
#
_entry.id   AF-A0A917JA58-F1
#
_cell.length_a   1.000
_cell.length_b   1.000
_cell.length_c   1.000
_cell.angle_alpha   90.00
_cell.angle_beta   90.00
_cell.angle_gamma   90.00
#
_symmetry.space_group_name_H-M   'P 1'
#
loop_
_entity.id
_entity.type
_entity.pdbx_description
1 polymer ?
#
loop_
_entity_poly.entity_id
_entity_poly.type
_entity_poly.pdbx_seq_one_letter_code
_entity_poly.pdbx_strand_id
1 'polypeptide(L)'
;MKTWKKLLLYFVSITGLCLVSVAIIVACSDEPDPYDYYTSFFHPDIQGKKDFGAFYFTDYQFTYGNEEPASEAAINSSEWAQYLGGKVKTTDVEKIMYHLDSAGKEGAYHFFEQDLPVADSLVRSSFLWSLKDPVHDAARKYYQFAIQAELLGQSNYNYWEPAPLDTAGLKNTANEAVQAAMAENDSFLKLRYFYQAQKLNHYAGNFAEAKNIYEQHIAKTTSSSHIKGWALALKAGEDRRLGDTVQAAYLFSKVFANYPERRLQAYRNYHYINAPFNEVIKLAHTPEEKANLYAIQGFANPEIGLDNLEEVYNNAPSSALVGVLLVREINKLEEYYLTPALNNNTDQFYSNGHLAKSERPQPTNDKKWLIWIGLVVFVAGAVVFLVGFKGQSGKPAIKIAGGLLALSGTICMVWFFTHRSNGTPQSQQLPQGSFFVALPDSLKSKYDSHIEKLRSFCTKLTSDARYKEPQIGTLANAYLCFMQNKPDDGIAALKKLDGKNLSAKLGDQKQIVNLLLLAQRIKQLKGVDEASLLPSLQWLNAKVIAGGKPRTDVYPYTPDNNNQFAITQRNFYTYVLAPAYLRQGDTARAALAMLNSGRNGMAANNLYINQDMPDFWFNFVHSPQLKQLIDWKTNRPANQFLAFLSKELNRVNTDNLYELLGTIELREHQYPEAVTAFQQIKNKKLINKAYNGQDYYSDGESNQGDPFVVDINDYPKNFAGKRYTKLTFAQKMAELWRQTQTQPQNAAAYYQMANGLYNTSTYGNSWGLIAYTWSATDVGRKLLYYYDGDYIKASKAKQYYLKAFELSEDPEIKAKCTFMAAKCEQKEHEAPSYGDNYETYDKLEKLYTKQLRQNSYFKEMKQYKSTAFYQKAVNECSYLSDFIKSK
;
A
#
# COMPACT_ATOMS: atom_id res chain seq x y z
N MET A 1 30.51 -44.60 5.03
CA MET A 1 30.53 -43.35 4.24
C MET A 1 31.79 -42.55 4.58
N LYS A 2 32.54 -42.05 3.58
CA LYS A 2 33.67 -41.12 3.77
C LYS A 2 33.19 -39.84 4.47
N THR A 3 34.03 -39.20 5.29
CA THR A 3 33.70 -38.03 6.15
C THR A 3 33.02 -36.89 5.38
N TRP A 4 33.44 -36.64 4.14
CA TRP A 4 32.83 -35.61 3.28
C TRP A 4 31.35 -35.88 2.94
N LYS A 5 30.94 -37.15 2.81
CA LYS A 5 29.53 -37.50 2.56
C LYS A 5 28.65 -37.26 3.79
N LYS A 6 29.20 -37.41 5.00
CA LYS A 6 28.49 -37.08 6.26
C LYS A 6 28.36 -35.56 6.42
N LEU A 7 29.43 -34.81 6.15
CA LEU A 7 29.41 -33.34 6.17
C LEU A 7 28.44 -32.76 5.14
N LEU A 8 28.40 -33.33 3.92
CA LEU A 8 27.43 -32.96 2.90
C LEU A 8 25.99 -33.26 3.36
N LEU A 9 25.75 -34.43 3.96
CA LEU A 9 24.43 -34.79 4.47
C LEU A 9 23.99 -33.82 5.58
N TYR A 10 24.86 -33.50 6.54
CA TYR A 10 24.56 -32.53 7.60
C TYR A 10 24.33 -31.13 7.03
N PHE A 11 25.13 -30.70 6.05
CA PHE A 11 24.93 -29.43 5.38
C PHE A 11 23.57 -29.38 4.68
N VAL A 12 23.24 -30.37 3.85
CA VAL A 12 21.95 -30.44 3.14
C VAL A 12 20.77 -30.52 4.13
N SER A 13 20.89 -31.28 5.22
CA SER A 13 19.84 -31.36 6.24
C SER A 13 19.66 -30.05 7.01
N ILE A 14 20.75 -29.36 7.37
CA ILE A 14 20.69 -28.06 8.06
C ILE A 14 20.16 -27.00 7.09
N THR A 15 20.63 -26.96 5.84
CA THR A 15 20.09 -26.08 4.81
C THR A 15 18.62 -26.36 4.56
N GLY A 16 18.19 -27.62 4.49
CA GLY A 16 16.79 -28.00 4.37
C GLY A 16 15.95 -27.50 5.55
N LEU A 17 16.43 -27.68 6.79
CA LEU A 17 15.76 -27.19 8.00
C LEU A 17 15.65 -25.66 8.02
N CYS A 18 16.73 -24.95 7.69
CA CYS A 18 16.76 -23.50 7.62
C CYS A 18 15.85 -22.95 6.51
N LEU A 19 15.79 -23.61 5.36
CA LEU A 19 14.92 -23.19 4.25
C LEU A 19 13.44 -23.50 4.53
N VAL A 20 13.13 -24.57 5.27
CA VAL A 20 11.76 -24.85 5.73
C VAL A 20 11.26 -23.77 6.69
N SER A 21 12.10 -23.27 7.60
CA SER A 21 11.72 -22.13 8.45
C SER A 21 11.49 -20.85 7.64
N VAL A 22 12.27 -20.60 6.59
CA VAL A 22 12.03 -19.46 5.68
C VAL A 22 10.71 -19.64 4.94
N ALA A 23 10.40 -20.83 4.44
CA ALA A 23 9.13 -21.11 3.78
C ALA A 23 7.93 -20.94 4.72
N ILE A 24 8.04 -21.34 6.00
CA ILE A 24 6.99 -21.15 7.01
C ILE A 24 6.83 -19.67 7.36
N ILE A 25 7.94 -18.92 7.50
CA ILE A 25 7.90 -17.49 7.81
C ILE A 25 7.30 -16.69 6.64
N VAL A 26 7.67 -17.02 5.39
CA VAL A 26 7.08 -16.42 4.18
C VAL A 26 5.60 -16.82 4.02
N ALA A 27 5.22 -18.03 4.43
CA ALA A 27 3.82 -18.47 4.44
C ALA A 27 2.99 -17.85 5.58
N CYS A 28 3.61 -17.15 6.53
CA CYS A 28 2.95 -16.47 7.65
C CYS A 28 3.15 -14.95 7.63
N SER A 29 3.67 -14.37 6.55
CA SER A 29 3.61 -12.92 6.36
C SER A 29 2.19 -12.51 5.95
N ASP A 30 1.70 -11.39 6.45
CA ASP A 30 0.43 -10.82 5.99
C ASP A 30 0.47 -10.67 4.46
N GLU A 31 -0.40 -11.41 3.79
CA GLU A 31 -0.55 -11.35 2.34
C GLU A 31 -1.13 -9.97 1.94
N PRO A 32 -0.53 -9.26 0.95
CA PRO A 32 -1.11 -8.04 0.41
C PRO A 32 -2.55 -8.24 -0.08
N ASP A 33 -3.36 -7.16 -0.12
CA ASP A 33 -4.73 -7.28 -0.65
C ASP A 33 -4.67 -7.69 -2.10
N PRO A 34 -5.33 -8.77 -2.52
CA PRO A 34 -5.48 -9.05 -3.94
C PRO A 34 -6.18 -7.92 -4.73
N TYR A 35 -6.89 -7.00 -4.06
CA TYR A 35 -7.71 -5.95 -4.66
C TYR A 35 -7.25 -4.52 -4.38
N ASP A 36 -6.11 -4.35 -3.70
CA ASP A 36 -5.59 -3.05 -3.25
C ASP A 36 -4.05 -3.04 -3.03
N TYR A 37 -3.34 -3.95 -3.69
CA TYR A 37 -1.88 -4.09 -3.59
C TYR A 37 -1.07 -3.05 -4.39
N TYR A 38 -1.73 -2.21 -5.19
CA TYR A 38 -1.10 -1.12 -5.96
C TYR A 38 -1.90 0.19 -5.90
N THR A 39 -1.24 1.31 -6.23
CA THR A 39 -1.89 2.62 -6.24
C THR A 39 -2.79 2.76 -7.46
N SER A 40 -4.11 2.65 -7.26
CA SER A 40 -5.10 2.84 -8.32
C SER A 40 -5.90 4.15 -8.19
N PHE A 41 -6.15 4.79 -9.33
CA PHE A 41 -7.08 5.90 -9.52
C PHE A 41 -8.04 5.69 -10.70
N PHE A 42 -7.76 4.74 -11.59
CA PHE A 42 -8.61 4.39 -12.71
C PHE A 42 -9.42 3.15 -12.37
N HIS A 43 -10.70 3.34 -12.06
CA HIS A 43 -11.51 2.27 -11.49
C HIS A 43 -11.64 1.10 -12.48
N PRO A 44 -11.41 -0.15 -12.03
CA PRO A 44 -11.46 -1.31 -12.91
C PRO A 44 -12.88 -1.55 -13.46
N ASP A 45 -13.90 -1.02 -12.77
CA ASP A 45 -15.30 -1.28 -13.06
C ASP A 45 -15.99 -0.20 -13.91
N ILE A 46 -15.26 0.74 -14.52
CA ILE A 46 -15.85 1.83 -15.32
C ILE A 46 -16.71 1.32 -16.50
N GLN A 47 -16.49 0.10 -16.98
CA GLN A 47 -17.28 -0.54 -18.04
C GLN A 47 -18.41 -1.43 -17.51
N GLY A 48 -18.61 -1.47 -16.20
CA GLY A 48 -19.62 -2.29 -15.53
C GLY A 48 -19.09 -3.65 -15.10
N LYS A 49 -19.57 -4.12 -13.94
CA LYS A 49 -19.12 -5.36 -13.28
C LYS A 49 -19.83 -6.62 -13.76
N LYS A 50 -21.09 -6.49 -14.16
CA LYS A 50 -22.03 -7.59 -14.37
C LYS A 50 -21.43 -8.74 -15.19
N ASP A 51 -20.81 -8.44 -16.33
CA ASP A 51 -20.40 -9.48 -17.28
C ASP A 51 -18.94 -9.92 -17.16
N PHE A 52 -18.03 -9.01 -16.83
CA PHE A 52 -16.59 -9.26 -16.94
C PHE A 52 -15.79 -8.88 -15.68
N GLY A 53 -16.46 -8.67 -14.55
CA GLY A 53 -15.81 -8.28 -13.29
C GLY A 53 -14.71 -9.24 -12.81
N ALA A 54 -14.85 -10.54 -13.06
CA ALA A 54 -13.82 -11.54 -12.73
C ALA A 54 -12.53 -11.39 -13.56
N PHE A 55 -12.57 -10.64 -14.67
CA PHE A 55 -11.45 -10.44 -15.59
C PHE A 55 -10.85 -9.04 -15.48
N TYR A 56 -11.13 -8.29 -14.42
CA TYR A 56 -10.35 -7.09 -14.11
C TYR A 56 -8.91 -7.46 -13.78
N PHE A 57 -8.02 -6.48 -13.86
CA PHE A 57 -6.60 -6.72 -13.67
C PHE A 57 -6.30 -7.04 -12.20
N THR A 58 -5.53 -8.10 -11.99
CA THR A 58 -4.87 -8.47 -10.74
C THR A 58 -3.67 -9.33 -11.14
N ASP A 59 -2.52 -9.07 -10.52
CA ASP A 59 -1.31 -9.90 -10.62
C ASP A 59 -1.18 -10.85 -9.42
N TYR A 60 -2.03 -10.65 -8.41
CA TYR A 60 -2.00 -11.41 -7.16
C TYR A 60 -2.82 -12.70 -7.21
N GLN A 61 -3.87 -12.75 -8.05
CA GLN A 61 -4.76 -13.90 -8.18
C GLN A 61 -4.97 -14.31 -9.65
N PHE A 62 -5.43 -15.55 -9.86
CA PHE A 62 -5.78 -16.03 -11.19
C PHE A 62 -6.88 -15.20 -11.87
N THR A 63 -7.89 -14.80 -11.09
CA THR A 63 -9.03 -13.98 -11.53
C THR A 63 -9.36 -12.96 -10.43
N TYR A 64 -9.76 -11.75 -10.81
CA TYR A 64 -10.12 -10.68 -9.86
C TYR A 64 -11.34 -11.02 -8.99
N GLY A 65 -12.15 -12.00 -9.40
CA GLY A 65 -13.25 -12.51 -8.60
C GLY A 65 -13.55 -13.96 -8.95
N ASN A 66 -14.22 -14.67 -8.04
CA ASN A 66 -14.51 -16.09 -8.18
C ASN A 66 -15.99 -16.40 -8.53
N GLU A 67 -16.80 -15.37 -8.73
CA GLU A 67 -18.23 -15.50 -8.98
C GLU A 67 -18.55 -15.43 -10.48
N GLU A 68 -19.50 -16.26 -10.91
CA GLU A 68 -20.05 -16.19 -12.27
C GLU A 68 -20.95 -14.95 -12.44
N PRO A 69 -20.91 -14.27 -13.59
CA PRO A 69 -21.79 -13.16 -13.96
C PRO A 69 -23.31 -13.39 -13.80
N ALA A 70 -23.74 -14.65 -13.87
CA ALA A 70 -25.13 -15.03 -13.74
C ALA A 70 -25.28 -16.34 -12.95
N SER A 71 -26.41 -16.49 -12.26
CA SER A 71 -26.75 -17.71 -11.53
C SER A 71 -27.37 -18.74 -12.48
N GLU A 72 -26.73 -19.91 -12.59
CA GLU A 72 -27.29 -21.07 -13.28
C GLU A 72 -28.66 -21.45 -12.72
N ALA A 73 -28.79 -21.44 -11.39
CA ALA A 73 -30.02 -21.79 -10.70
C ALA A 73 -31.16 -20.84 -11.08
N ALA A 74 -30.91 -19.53 -11.10
CA ALA A 74 -31.92 -18.54 -11.47
C ALA A 74 -32.35 -18.67 -12.93
N ILE A 75 -31.39 -18.88 -13.85
CA ILE A 75 -31.68 -19.08 -15.28
C ILE A 75 -32.54 -20.33 -15.49
N ASN A 76 -32.11 -21.46 -14.95
CA ASN A 76 -32.85 -22.72 -15.08
C ASN A 76 -34.28 -22.59 -14.53
N SER A 77 -34.40 -21.96 -13.36
CA SER A 77 -35.68 -21.78 -12.68
C SER A 77 -36.62 -20.88 -13.46
N SER A 78 -36.08 -19.85 -14.13
CA SER A 78 -36.86 -18.97 -14.99
C SER A 78 -37.39 -19.70 -16.23
N GLU A 79 -36.56 -20.54 -16.87
CA GLU A 79 -37.00 -21.36 -18.01
C GLU A 79 -38.12 -22.33 -17.61
N TRP A 80 -38.00 -22.98 -16.45
CA TRP A 80 -39.03 -23.87 -15.91
C TRP A 80 -40.33 -23.17 -15.56
N ALA A 81 -40.26 -22.00 -14.91
CA ALA A 81 -41.44 -21.20 -14.61
C ALA A 81 -42.15 -20.73 -15.90
N GLN A 82 -41.38 -20.32 -16.92
CA GLN A 82 -41.94 -19.96 -18.22
C GLN A 82 -42.59 -21.16 -18.92
N TYR A 83 -41.95 -22.33 -18.88
CA TYR A 83 -42.46 -23.57 -19.48
C TYR A 83 -43.78 -24.03 -18.85
N LEU A 84 -43.88 -24.00 -17.52
CA LEU A 84 -45.09 -24.41 -16.77
C LEU A 84 -46.18 -23.33 -16.71
N GLY A 85 -45.91 -22.13 -17.24
CA GLY A 85 -46.86 -21.02 -17.34
C GLY A 85 -46.84 -20.03 -16.17
N GLY A 86 -47.32 -18.80 -16.43
CA GLY A 86 -47.13 -17.61 -15.58
C GLY A 86 -47.74 -17.61 -14.17
N LYS A 87 -48.40 -18.70 -13.75
CA LYS A 87 -48.81 -18.90 -12.34
C LYS A 87 -47.66 -19.47 -11.48
N VAL A 88 -46.64 -20.05 -12.10
CA VAL A 88 -45.46 -20.60 -11.42
C VAL A 88 -44.46 -19.48 -11.15
N LYS A 89 -44.03 -19.34 -9.89
CA LYS A 89 -43.03 -18.36 -9.48
C LYS A 89 -41.62 -18.93 -9.66
N THR A 90 -40.74 -18.19 -10.34
CA THR A 90 -39.32 -18.53 -10.48
C THR A 90 -38.64 -18.83 -9.13
N THR A 91 -38.98 -18.07 -8.09
CA THR A 91 -38.43 -18.28 -6.74
C THR A 91 -38.84 -19.61 -6.11
N ASP A 92 -40.02 -20.12 -6.44
CA ASP A 92 -40.48 -21.43 -5.94
C ASP A 92 -39.74 -22.54 -6.67
N VAL A 93 -39.54 -22.41 -7.98
CA VAL A 93 -38.74 -23.37 -8.77
C VAL A 93 -37.31 -23.43 -8.23
N GLU A 94 -36.67 -22.27 -8.06
CA GLU A 94 -35.27 -22.20 -7.60
C GLU A 94 -35.10 -22.82 -6.22
N LYS A 95 -36.02 -22.50 -5.30
CA LYS A 95 -36.01 -23.09 -3.97
C LYS A 95 -36.10 -24.60 -4.01
N ILE A 96 -37.07 -25.14 -4.77
CA ILE A 96 -37.32 -26.58 -4.84
C ILE A 96 -36.17 -27.33 -5.54
N MET A 97 -35.62 -26.78 -6.62
CA MET A 97 -34.60 -27.48 -7.40
C MET A 97 -33.18 -27.33 -6.83
N TYR A 98 -32.84 -26.23 -6.15
CA TYR A 98 -31.45 -25.92 -5.78
C TYR A 98 -31.20 -25.73 -4.28
N HIS A 99 -32.21 -25.33 -3.50
CA HIS A 99 -32.02 -24.87 -2.12
C HIS A 99 -32.65 -25.80 -1.06
N LEU A 100 -33.11 -26.98 -1.46
CA LEU A 100 -33.55 -28.04 -0.53
C LEU A 100 -32.36 -28.88 -0.08
N ASP A 101 -32.34 -29.22 1.22
CA ASP A 101 -31.49 -30.27 1.75
C ASP A 101 -32.00 -31.66 1.35
N SER A 102 -31.29 -32.73 1.74
CA SER A 102 -31.65 -34.10 1.35
C SER A 102 -33.06 -34.49 1.80
N ALA A 103 -33.46 -34.13 3.03
CA ALA A 103 -34.81 -34.39 3.55
C ALA A 103 -35.89 -33.59 2.79
N GLY A 104 -35.60 -32.33 2.46
CA GLY A 104 -36.49 -31.50 1.64
C GLY A 104 -36.69 -32.07 0.24
N LYS A 105 -35.63 -32.57 -0.40
CA LYS A 105 -35.69 -33.20 -1.73
C LYS A 105 -36.51 -34.49 -1.71
N GLU A 106 -36.33 -35.32 -0.69
CA GLU A 106 -37.15 -36.52 -0.47
C GLU A 106 -38.63 -36.15 -0.28
N GLY A 107 -38.91 -35.15 0.56
CA GLY A 107 -40.27 -34.63 0.74
C GLY A 107 -40.89 -34.06 -0.55
N ALA A 108 -40.10 -33.38 -1.39
CA ALA A 108 -40.56 -32.86 -2.68
C ALA A 108 -40.79 -33.96 -3.71
N TYR A 109 -40.02 -35.06 -3.67
CA TYR A 109 -40.21 -36.23 -4.52
C TYR A 109 -41.53 -36.96 -4.19
N HIS A 110 -41.81 -37.18 -2.90
CA HIS A 110 -43.02 -37.87 -2.42
C HIS A 110 -44.29 -36.99 -2.41
N PHE A 111 -44.18 -35.69 -2.72
CA PHE A 111 -45.33 -34.77 -2.78
C PHE A 111 -46.47 -35.24 -3.71
N PHE A 112 -46.14 -36.07 -4.70
CA PHE A 112 -47.08 -36.57 -5.70
C PHE A 112 -47.82 -37.86 -5.30
N GLU A 113 -47.46 -38.52 -4.18
CA GLU A 113 -47.91 -39.88 -3.82
C GLU A 113 -49.14 -39.95 -2.88
N GLN A 114 -49.72 -38.80 -2.47
CA GLN A 114 -50.86 -38.58 -1.54
C GLN A 114 -50.61 -38.81 -0.02
N ASP A 115 -51.21 -37.89 0.77
CA ASP A 115 -51.46 -37.86 2.23
C ASP A 115 -50.33 -38.17 3.24
N LEU A 116 -49.12 -37.67 2.99
CA LEU A 116 -48.13 -37.48 4.05
C LEU A 116 -48.19 -36.05 4.60
N PRO A 117 -47.92 -35.81 5.90
CA PRO A 117 -47.75 -34.46 6.42
C PRO A 117 -46.49 -33.84 5.79
N VAL A 118 -46.69 -33.08 4.73
CA VAL A 118 -45.63 -32.35 4.04
C VAL A 118 -45.38 -31.03 4.77
N ALA A 119 -44.12 -30.63 4.93
CA ALA A 119 -43.77 -29.33 5.48
C ALA A 119 -44.49 -28.17 4.76
N ASP A 120 -44.99 -27.19 5.54
CA ASP A 120 -45.70 -25.99 5.04
C ASP A 120 -44.97 -25.27 3.90
N SER A 121 -43.64 -25.33 3.91
CA SER A 121 -42.77 -24.69 2.93
C SER A 121 -42.87 -25.29 1.53
N LEU A 122 -43.22 -26.58 1.40
CA LEU A 122 -43.42 -27.30 0.13
C LEU A 122 -44.88 -27.16 -0.34
N VAL A 123 -45.85 -27.20 0.57
CA VAL A 123 -47.29 -27.04 0.27
C VAL A 123 -47.60 -25.67 -0.36
N ARG A 124 -46.82 -24.63 -0.03
CA ARG A 124 -47.00 -23.29 -0.61
C ARG A 124 -46.33 -23.09 -1.96
N SER A 125 -45.62 -24.08 -2.50
CA SER A 125 -44.88 -23.98 -3.75
C SER A 125 -45.79 -24.04 -4.97
N SER A 126 -45.84 -22.96 -5.75
CA SER A 126 -46.56 -22.93 -7.04
C SER A 126 -45.99 -23.92 -8.06
N PHE A 127 -44.69 -24.26 -7.94
CA PHE A 127 -44.02 -25.22 -8.82
C PHE A 127 -44.50 -26.66 -8.60
N LEU A 128 -44.48 -27.14 -7.36
CA LEU A 128 -44.91 -28.51 -7.04
C LEU A 128 -46.39 -28.73 -7.34
N TRP A 129 -47.24 -27.74 -7.07
CA TRP A 129 -48.65 -27.80 -7.44
C TRP A 129 -48.88 -27.80 -8.95
N SER A 130 -48.09 -27.03 -9.72
CA SER A 130 -48.16 -27.07 -11.18
C SER A 130 -47.77 -28.45 -11.72
N LEU A 131 -46.71 -29.07 -11.18
CA LEU A 131 -46.31 -30.44 -11.55
C LEU A 131 -47.32 -31.51 -11.13
N LYS A 132 -48.19 -31.23 -10.15
CA LYS A 132 -49.24 -32.16 -9.73
C LYS A 132 -50.39 -32.23 -10.74
N ASP A 133 -50.61 -31.17 -11.50
CA ASP A 133 -51.62 -31.09 -12.57
C ASP A 133 -51.34 -32.18 -13.63
N PRO A 134 -52.34 -33.01 -14.01
CA PRO A 134 -52.19 -34.01 -15.06
C PRO A 134 -51.67 -33.46 -16.40
N VAL A 135 -51.92 -32.19 -16.73
CA VAL A 135 -51.41 -31.57 -17.97
C VAL A 135 -49.88 -31.48 -17.99
N HIS A 136 -49.23 -31.47 -16.81
CA HIS A 136 -47.78 -31.41 -16.66
C HIS A 136 -47.16 -32.75 -16.25
N ASP A 137 -47.83 -33.89 -16.52
CA ASP A 137 -47.36 -35.21 -16.12
C ASP A 137 -45.96 -35.56 -16.67
N ALA A 138 -45.67 -35.20 -17.92
CA ALA A 138 -44.34 -35.39 -18.53
C ALA A 138 -43.26 -34.59 -17.80
N ALA A 139 -43.58 -33.35 -17.42
CA ALA A 139 -42.69 -32.46 -16.67
C ALA A 139 -42.40 -33.00 -15.26
N ARG A 140 -43.43 -33.53 -14.59
CA ARG A 140 -43.31 -34.20 -13.29
C ARG A 140 -42.40 -35.43 -13.38
N LYS A 141 -42.58 -36.28 -14.40
CA LYS A 141 -41.74 -37.45 -14.64
C LYS A 141 -40.27 -37.06 -14.84
N TYR A 142 -40.01 -36.04 -15.64
CA TYR A 142 -38.64 -35.53 -15.81
C TYR A 142 -38.06 -35.01 -14.48
N TYR A 143 -38.84 -34.25 -13.71
CA TYR A 143 -38.38 -33.73 -12.42
C TYR A 143 -38.02 -34.86 -11.44
N GLN A 144 -38.87 -35.89 -11.33
CA GLN A 144 -38.60 -37.08 -10.53
C GLN A 144 -37.34 -37.82 -11.00
N PHE A 145 -37.18 -37.98 -12.31
CA PHE A 145 -35.96 -38.55 -12.90
C PHE A 145 -34.71 -37.71 -12.54
N ALA A 146 -34.77 -36.40 -12.66
CA ALA A 146 -33.65 -35.51 -12.38
C ALA A 146 -33.20 -35.56 -10.91
N ILE A 147 -34.15 -35.67 -9.97
CA ILE A 147 -33.83 -35.89 -8.55
C ILE A 147 -33.09 -37.21 -8.35
N GLN A 148 -33.61 -38.30 -8.92
CA GLN A 148 -32.99 -39.62 -8.79
C GLN A 148 -31.57 -39.63 -9.37
N ALA A 149 -31.39 -39.03 -10.55
CA ALA A 149 -30.09 -38.88 -11.18
C ALA A 149 -29.10 -38.05 -10.33
N GLU A 150 -29.57 -37.05 -9.58
CA GLU A 150 -28.73 -36.26 -8.69
C GLU A 150 -28.19 -37.07 -7.51
N LEU A 151 -28.98 -37.99 -6.96
CA LEU A 151 -28.56 -38.84 -5.83
C LEU A 151 -27.33 -39.70 -6.17
N LEU A 152 -27.15 -40.09 -7.44
CA LEU A 152 -25.96 -40.82 -7.90
C LEU A 152 -24.67 -39.99 -7.84
N GLY A 153 -24.79 -38.66 -7.81
CA GLY A 153 -23.67 -37.73 -7.66
C GLY A 153 -23.41 -37.28 -6.22
N GLN A 154 -24.30 -37.60 -5.26
CA GLN A 154 -24.15 -37.22 -3.85
C GLN A 154 -23.18 -38.18 -3.16
N SER A 155 -21.90 -37.84 -3.18
CA SER A 155 -20.92 -38.40 -2.24
C SER A 155 -20.56 -37.32 -1.22
N ASN A 156 -20.31 -37.71 0.04
CA ASN A 156 -19.73 -36.80 1.03
C ASN A 156 -18.37 -36.33 0.50
N TYR A 157 -18.32 -35.09 -0.01
CA TYR A 157 -17.11 -34.54 -0.60
C TYR A 157 -16.07 -34.31 0.50
N ASN A 158 -15.10 -35.22 0.59
CA ASN A 158 -13.88 -35.04 1.36
C ASN A 158 -12.71 -34.88 0.39
N TYR A 159 -12.09 -33.69 0.36
CA TYR A 159 -10.96 -33.39 -0.51
C TYR A 159 -9.76 -34.34 -0.29
N TRP A 160 -9.61 -34.86 0.93
CA TRP A 160 -8.53 -35.76 1.32
C TRP A 160 -8.85 -37.24 1.05
N GLU A 161 -10.14 -37.61 1.01
CA GLU A 161 -10.60 -38.98 0.80
C GLU A 161 -11.89 -38.98 -0.04
N PRO A 162 -11.81 -38.76 -1.36
CA PRO A 162 -13.00 -38.75 -2.21
C PRO A 162 -13.61 -40.15 -2.26
N ALA A 163 -14.90 -40.27 -1.93
CA ALA A 163 -15.62 -41.54 -2.05
C ALA A 163 -15.66 -41.98 -3.54
N PRO A 164 -15.58 -43.30 -3.81
CA PRO A 164 -15.68 -43.79 -5.18
C PRO A 164 -17.06 -43.50 -5.77
N LEU A 165 -17.07 -42.97 -6.99
CA LEU A 165 -18.29 -42.66 -7.73
C LEU A 165 -18.90 -43.95 -8.31
N ASP A 166 -20.22 -44.13 -8.19
CA ASP A 166 -20.94 -45.25 -8.83
C ASP A 166 -21.05 -45.06 -10.35
N THR A 167 -19.95 -45.34 -11.04
CA THR A 167 -19.87 -45.21 -12.50
C THR A 167 -20.81 -46.16 -13.25
N ALA A 168 -21.19 -47.30 -12.67
CA ALA A 168 -22.11 -48.25 -13.28
C ALA A 168 -23.55 -47.73 -13.19
N GLY A 169 -23.97 -47.27 -12.01
CA GLY A 169 -25.25 -46.60 -11.81
C GLY A 169 -25.41 -45.39 -12.73
N LEU A 170 -24.39 -44.52 -12.81
CA LEU A 170 -24.41 -43.36 -13.71
C LEU A 170 -24.60 -43.76 -15.19
N LYS A 171 -23.94 -44.82 -15.67
CA LYS A 171 -24.12 -45.31 -17.06
C LYS A 171 -25.50 -45.87 -17.30
N ASN A 172 -26.03 -46.65 -16.36
CA ASN A 172 -27.37 -47.24 -16.47
C ASN A 172 -28.44 -46.15 -16.54
N THR A 173 -28.39 -45.18 -15.62
CA THR A 173 -29.32 -44.05 -15.59
C THR A 173 -29.14 -43.12 -16.80
N ALA A 174 -27.92 -43.01 -17.34
CA ALA A 174 -27.72 -42.29 -18.60
C ALA A 174 -28.44 -42.97 -19.78
N ASN A 175 -28.42 -44.30 -19.86
CA ASN A 175 -29.16 -45.03 -20.88
C ASN A 175 -30.68 -44.86 -20.70
N GLU A 176 -31.18 -44.88 -19.47
CA GLU A 176 -32.59 -44.58 -19.16
C GLU A 176 -32.98 -43.18 -19.63
N ALA A 177 -32.12 -42.17 -19.41
CA ALA A 177 -32.33 -40.82 -19.93
C ALA A 177 -32.40 -40.77 -21.45
N VAL A 178 -31.56 -41.52 -22.17
CA VAL A 178 -31.63 -41.61 -23.64
C VAL A 178 -32.97 -42.21 -24.08
N GLN A 179 -33.41 -43.31 -23.45
CA GLN A 179 -34.70 -43.93 -23.79
C GLN A 179 -35.88 -42.99 -23.50
N ALA A 180 -35.87 -42.32 -22.35
CA ALA A 180 -36.87 -41.32 -22.01
C ALA A 180 -36.88 -40.15 -23.02
N ALA A 181 -35.70 -39.66 -23.44
CA ALA A 181 -35.59 -38.61 -24.45
C ALA A 181 -36.12 -39.05 -25.83
N MET A 182 -35.87 -40.30 -26.22
CA MET A 182 -36.38 -40.86 -27.48
C MET A 182 -37.90 -40.94 -27.49
N ALA A 183 -38.51 -41.32 -26.36
CA ALA A 183 -39.95 -41.42 -26.18
C ALA A 183 -40.65 -40.06 -25.95
N GLU A 184 -39.91 -39.03 -25.54
CA GLU A 184 -40.46 -37.70 -25.28
C GLU A 184 -40.72 -36.91 -26.57
N ASN A 185 -41.90 -36.28 -26.64
CA ASN A 185 -42.34 -35.45 -27.76
C ASN A 185 -42.16 -33.95 -27.47
N ASP A 186 -42.22 -33.55 -26.20
CA ASP A 186 -42.01 -32.16 -25.80
C ASP A 186 -40.54 -31.77 -25.99
N SER A 187 -40.28 -30.77 -26.84
CA SER A 187 -38.92 -30.35 -27.19
C SER A 187 -38.11 -29.80 -26.00
N PHE A 188 -38.78 -29.21 -24.99
CA PHE A 188 -38.14 -28.66 -23.80
C PHE A 188 -37.66 -29.79 -22.87
N LEU A 189 -38.53 -30.76 -22.62
CA LEU A 189 -38.20 -31.93 -21.80
C LEU A 189 -37.24 -32.89 -22.50
N LYS A 190 -37.42 -33.11 -23.81
CA LYS A 190 -36.54 -33.96 -24.63
C LYS A 190 -35.08 -33.49 -24.60
N LEU A 191 -34.86 -32.18 -24.79
CA LEU A 191 -33.52 -31.58 -24.69
C LEU A 191 -32.90 -31.81 -23.31
N ARG A 192 -33.70 -31.69 -22.25
CA ARG A 192 -33.27 -31.85 -20.87
C ARG A 192 -32.91 -33.30 -20.53
N TYR A 193 -33.67 -34.28 -21.01
CA TYR A 193 -33.28 -35.69 -20.88
C TYR A 193 -31.96 -36.00 -21.61
N PHE A 194 -31.76 -35.53 -22.84
CA PHE A 194 -30.47 -35.71 -23.52
C PHE A 194 -29.31 -35.05 -22.78
N TYR A 195 -29.53 -33.86 -22.21
CA TYR A 195 -28.52 -33.22 -21.38
C TYR A 195 -28.18 -34.05 -20.13
N GLN A 196 -29.17 -34.63 -19.44
CA GLN A 196 -28.90 -35.56 -18.33
C GLN A 196 -28.13 -36.79 -18.82
N ALA A 197 -28.50 -37.37 -19.95
CA ALA A 197 -27.80 -38.52 -20.53
C ALA A 197 -26.32 -38.20 -20.83
N GLN A 198 -26.02 -37.04 -21.43
CA GLN A 198 -24.65 -36.59 -21.65
C GLN A 198 -23.92 -36.38 -20.31
N LYS A 199 -24.52 -35.62 -19.38
CA LYS A 199 -23.93 -35.28 -18.08
C LYS A 199 -23.58 -36.52 -17.28
N LEU A 200 -24.48 -37.50 -17.20
CA LEU A 200 -24.27 -38.75 -16.48
C LEU A 200 -23.14 -39.57 -17.12
N ASN A 201 -23.10 -39.70 -18.45
CA ASN A 201 -21.99 -40.37 -19.14
C ASN A 201 -20.66 -39.64 -18.93
N HIS A 202 -20.64 -38.30 -18.94
CA HIS A 202 -19.46 -37.50 -18.67
C HIS A 202 -18.87 -37.81 -17.29
N TYR A 203 -19.68 -37.77 -16.24
CA TYR A 203 -19.22 -38.06 -14.88
C TYR A 203 -18.88 -39.54 -14.68
N ALA A 204 -19.50 -40.45 -15.42
CA ALA A 204 -19.14 -41.88 -15.43
C ALA A 204 -17.82 -42.19 -16.18
N GLY A 205 -17.15 -41.19 -16.75
CA GLY A 205 -15.95 -41.35 -17.57
C GLY A 205 -16.20 -41.92 -18.98
N ASN A 206 -17.46 -41.99 -19.42
CA ASN A 206 -17.85 -42.48 -20.74
C ASN A 206 -17.87 -41.33 -21.77
N PHE A 207 -16.73 -40.68 -21.95
CA PHE A 207 -16.63 -39.42 -22.70
C PHE A 207 -17.01 -39.55 -24.19
N ALA A 208 -16.71 -40.69 -24.82
CA ALA A 208 -17.05 -40.93 -26.22
C ALA A 208 -18.57 -40.98 -26.44
N GLU A 209 -19.30 -41.66 -25.55
CA GLU A 209 -20.76 -41.73 -25.61
C GLU A 209 -21.40 -40.38 -25.26
N ALA A 210 -20.90 -39.69 -24.24
CA ALA A 210 -21.37 -38.34 -23.90
C ALA A 210 -21.25 -37.38 -25.09
N LYS A 211 -20.09 -37.39 -25.77
CA LYS A 211 -19.85 -36.61 -26.98
C LYS A 211 -20.81 -36.99 -28.10
N ASN A 212 -21.04 -38.28 -28.31
CA ASN A 212 -21.96 -38.78 -29.33
C ASN A 212 -23.40 -38.30 -29.08
N ILE A 213 -23.89 -38.36 -27.83
CA ILE A 213 -25.21 -37.85 -27.44
C ILE A 213 -25.33 -36.36 -27.77
N TYR A 214 -24.31 -35.57 -27.46
CA TYR A 214 -24.29 -34.14 -27.79
C TYR A 214 -24.40 -33.90 -29.29
N GLU A 215 -23.52 -34.52 -30.08
CA GLU A 215 -23.41 -34.28 -31.52
C GLU A 215 -24.64 -34.77 -32.29
N GLN A 216 -25.22 -35.90 -31.87
CA GLN A 216 -26.38 -36.48 -32.53
C GLN A 216 -27.69 -35.80 -32.15
N HIS A 217 -27.87 -35.40 -30.89
CA HIS A 217 -29.18 -35.00 -30.37
C HIS A 217 -29.23 -33.55 -29.88
N ILE A 218 -28.26 -33.09 -29.09
CA ILE A 218 -28.31 -31.76 -28.45
C ILE A 218 -27.94 -30.65 -29.43
N ALA A 219 -26.83 -30.80 -30.15
CA ALA A 219 -26.31 -29.79 -31.07
C ALA A 219 -27.35 -29.43 -32.15
N LYS A 220 -28.04 -30.47 -32.68
CA LYS A 220 -29.04 -30.37 -33.75
C LYS A 220 -30.42 -29.86 -33.30
N THR A 221 -30.68 -29.79 -31.99
CA THR A 221 -31.97 -29.31 -31.46
C THR A 221 -32.03 -27.79 -31.53
N THR A 222 -33.05 -27.23 -32.22
CA THR A 222 -33.29 -25.78 -32.22
C THR A 222 -33.96 -25.38 -30.91
N SER A 223 -33.21 -24.72 -30.04
CA SER A 223 -33.70 -24.20 -28.75
C SER A 223 -32.84 -23.03 -28.30
N SER A 224 -33.46 -22.06 -27.62
CA SER A 224 -32.79 -20.95 -26.96
C SER A 224 -32.43 -21.26 -25.50
N SER A 225 -32.70 -22.47 -25.02
CA SER A 225 -32.40 -22.85 -23.63
C SER A 225 -30.90 -22.83 -23.35
N HIS A 226 -30.53 -22.30 -22.18
CA HIS A 226 -29.15 -22.22 -21.70
C HIS A 226 -28.51 -23.61 -21.47
N ILE A 227 -29.32 -24.67 -21.37
CA ILE A 227 -28.83 -26.05 -21.32
C ILE A 227 -27.97 -26.41 -22.51
N LYS A 228 -28.21 -25.83 -23.68
CA LYS A 228 -27.34 -26.05 -24.84
C LYS A 228 -25.90 -25.58 -24.58
N GLY A 229 -25.73 -24.52 -23.79
CA GLY A 229 -24.42 -24.02 -23.36
C GLY A 229 -23.75 -24.91 -22.32
N TRP A 230 -24.53 -25.44 -21.37
CA TRP A 230 -24.00 -26.37 -20.36
C TRP A 230 -23.56 -27.68 -21.00
N ALA A 231 -24.36 -28.18 -21.95
CA ALA A 231 -24.02 -29.33 -22.79
C ALA A 231 -22.77 -29.08 -23.65
N LEU A 232 -22.62 -27.88 -24.20
CA LEU A 232 -21.42 -27.46 -24.94
C LEU A 232 -20.17 -27.43 -24.05
N ALA A 233 -20.29 -26.97 -22.80
CA ALA A 233 -19.20 -27.00 -21.83
C ALA A 233 -18.77 -28.43 -21.47
N LEU A 234 -19.74 -29.34 -21.29
CA LEU A 234 -19.46 -30.77 -21.10
C LEU A 234 -18.76 -31.37 -22.32
N LYS A 235 -19.22 -31.03 -23.53
CA LYS A 235 -18.60 -31.48 -24.78
C LYS A 235 -17.16 -31.01 -24.92
N ALA A 236 -16.88 -29.76 -24.57
CA ALA A 236 -15.51 -29.24 -24.53
C ALA A 236 -14.63 -30.02 -23.53
N GLY A 237 -15.18 -30.37 -22.36
CA GLY A 237 -14.52 -31.24 -21.39
C GLY A 237 -14.29 -32.67 -21.93
N GLU A 238 -15.25 -33.23 -22.66
CA GLU A 238 -15.13 -34.54 -23.30
C GLU A 238 -14.03 -34.57 -24.36
N ASP A 239 -13.98 -33.58 -25.26
CA ASP A 239 -12.90 -33.45 -26.25
C ASP A 239 -11.53 -33.38 -25.56
N ARG A 240 -11.40 -32.60 -24.48
CA ARG A 240 -10.17 -32.54 -23.68
C ARG A 240 -9.78 -33.91 -23.14
N ARG A 241 -10.74 -34.65 -22.58
CA ARG A 241 -10.50 -35.99 -22.00
C ARG A 241 -10.17 -37.05 -23.05
N LEU A 242 -10.66 -36.86 -24.27
CA LEU A 242 -10.35 -37.69 -25.44
C LEU A 242 -9.06 -37.27 -26.16
N GLY A 243 -8.39 -36.20 -25.72
CA GLY A 243 -7.08 -35.76 -26.20
C GLY A 243 -7.11 -34.61 -27.22
N ASP A 244 -8.28 -34.14 -27.64
CA ASP A 244 -8.43 -33.01 -28.56
C ASP A 244 -8.48 -31.67 -27.80
N THR A 245 -7.31 -31.23 -27.36
CA THR A 245 -7.17 -30.01 -26.55
C THR A 245 -7.46 -28.73 -27.35
N VAL A 246 -7.19 -28.72 -28.66
CA VAL A 246 -7.42 -27.58 -29.54
C VAL A 246 -8.92 -27.35 -29.74
N GLN A 247 -9.66 -28.41 -30.07
CA GLN A 247 -11.11 -28.32 -30.20
C GLN A 247 -11.75 -27.97 -28.85
N ALA A 248 -11.29 -28.58 -27.75
CA ALA A 248 -11.80 -28.27 -26.41
C ALA A 248 -11.65 -26.79 -26.07
N ALA A 249 -10.46 -26.21 -26.27
CA ALA A 249 -10.20 -24.79 -26.02
C ALA A 249 -11.08 -23.89 -26.90
N TYR A 250 -11.24 -24.21 -28.20
CA TYR A 250 -12.14 -23.47 -29.07
C TYR A 250 -13.60 -23.51 -28.57
N LEU A 251 -14.10 -24.66 -28.12
CA LEU A 251 -15.46 -24.74 -27.60
C LEU A 251 -15.64 -24.01 -26.26
N PHE A 252 -14.65 -24.07 -25.37
CA PHE A 252 -14.67 -23.26 -24.15
C PHE A 252 -14.67 -21.76 -24.46
N SER A 253 -14.03 -21.29 -25.54
CA SER A 253 -14.12 -19.89 -25.95
C SER A 253 -15.54 -19.49 -26.38
N LYS A 254 -16.27 -20.41 -27.03
CA LYS A 254 -17.70 -20.22 -27.36
C LYS A 254 -18.59 -20.21 -26.12
N VAL A 255 -18.28 -21.05 -25.11
CA VAL A 255 -18.99 -21.03 -23.83
C VAL A 255 -18.77 -19.70 -23.11
N PHE A 256 -17.50 -19.28 -23.00
CA PHE A 256 -17.10 -17.99 -22.43
C PHE A 256 -17.87 -16.81 -23.04
N ALA A 257 -17.99 -16.78 -24.37
CA ALA A 257 -18.63 -15.69 -25.07
C ALA A 257 -20.14 -15.59 -24.79
N ASN A 258 -20.84 -16.73 -24.74
CA ASN A 258 -22.30 -16.75 -24.86
C ASN A 258 -23.06 -17.12 -23.56
N TYR A 259 -22.42 -17.74 -22.58
CA TYR A 259 -23.09 -18.29 -21.40
C TYR A 259 -22.53 -17.69 -20.11
N PRO A 260 -23.10 -16.57 -19.62
CA PRO A 260 -22.58 -15.83 -18.46
C PRO A 260 -22.54 -16.66 -17.17
N GLU A 261 -23.40 -17.65 -16.99
CA GLU A 261 -23.43 -18.55 -15.84
C GLU A 261 -22.36 -19.66 -15.87
N ARG A 262 -21.56 -19.72 -16.94
CA ARG A 262 -20.46 -20.68 -17.14
C ARG A 262 -19.20 -20.00 -17.65
N ARG A 263 -19.15 -18.66 -17.68
CA ARG A 263 -18.11 -17.89 -18.35
C ARG A 263 -16.75 -18.05 -17.67
N LEU A 264 -16.72 -17.92 -16.34
CA LEU A 264 -15.52 -18.06 -15.54
C LEU A 264 -15.03 -19.52 -15.53
N GLN A 265 -15.95 -20.48 -15.42
CA GLN A 265 -15.64 -21.89 -15.57
C GLN A 265 -14.99 -22.20 -16.92
N ALA A 266 -15.55 -21.67 -18.01
CA ALA A 266 -15.02 -21.87 -19.36
C ALA A 266 -13.64 -21.24 -19.53
N TYR A 267 -13.43 -20.02 -19.02
CA TYR A 267 -12.13 -19.35 -19.01
C TYR A 267 -11.07 -20.17 -18.25
N ARG A 268 -11.39 -20.65 -17.05
CA ARG A 268 -10.50 -21.51 -16.26
C ARG A 268 -10.11 -22.77 -17.04
N ASN A 269 -11.10 -23.44 -17.63
CA ASN A 269 -10.82 -24.65 -18.42
C ASN A 269 -9.96 -24.34 -19.64
N TYR A 270 -10.25 -23.27 -20.38
CA TYR A 270 -9.43 -22.81 -21.49
C TYR A 270 -7.97 -22.63 -21.06
N HIS A 271 -7.74 -21.91 -19.96
CA HIS A 271 -6.40 -21.65 -19.42
C HIS A 271 -5.66 -22.94 -19.05
N TYR A 272 -6.31 -23.82 -18.27
CA TYR A 272 -5.67 -25.07 -17.79
C TYR A 272 -5.53 -26.17 -18.86
N ILE A 273 -6.22 -26.06 -20.00
CA ILE A 273 -5.96 -26.94 -21.15
C ILE A 273 -4.59 -26.64 -21.76
N ASN A 274 -4.15 -25.38 -21.71
CA ASN A 274 -2.88 -24.92 -22.28
C ASN A 274 -2.71 -25.30 -23.78
N ALA A 275 -3.78 -25.19 -24.57
CA ALA A 275 -3.74 -25.47 -26.00
C ALA A 275 -2.95 -24.37 -26.75
N PRO A 276 -2.19 -24.72 -27.82
CA PRO A 276 -1.49 -23.73 -28.63
C PRO A 276 -2.45 -22.73 -29.28
N PHE A 277 -2.36 -21.45 -28.90
CA PHE A 277 -3.28 -20.40 -29.36
C PHE A 277 -3.37 -20.30 -30.90
N ASN A 278 -2.23 -20.45 -31.58
CA ASN A 278 -2.12 -20.43 -33.04
C ASN A 278 -2.90 -21.56 -33.74
N GLU A 279 -3.14 -22.68 -33.07
CA GLU A 279 -4.01 -23.75 -33.59
C GLU A 279 -5.48 -23.49 -33.26
N VAL A 280 -5.78 -23.00 -32.05
CA VAL A 280 -7.15 -22.69 -31.64
C VAL A 280 -7.76 -21.57 -32.49
N ILE A 281 -7.01 -20.52 -32.80
CA ILE A 281 -7.49 -19.38 -33.60
C ILE A 281 -7.84 -19.76 -35.04
N LYS A 282 -7.27 -20.84 -35.59
CA LYS A 282 -7.62 -21.35 -36.93
C LYS A 282 -9.03 -21.93 -37.00
N LEU A 283 -9.58 -22.35 -35.86
CA LEU A 283 -10.96 -22.85 -35.75
C LEU A 283 -12.00 -21.72 -35.69
N ALA A 284 -11.58 -20.47 -35.45
CA ALA A 284 -12.49 -19.32 -35.41
C ALA A 284 -12.83 -18.83 -36.83
N HIS A 285 -14.13 -18.81 -37.14
CA HIS A 285 -14.63 -18.47 -38.47
C HIS A 285 -15.15 -17.04 -38.58
N THR A 286 -15.62 -16.45 -37.47
CA THR A 286 -16.15 -15.07 -37.46
C THR A 286 -15.20 -14.09 -36.76
N PRO A 287 -15.26 -12.79 -37.07
CA PRO A 287 -14.52 -11.77 -36.33
C PRO A 287 -14.80 -11.80 -34.82
N GLU A 288 -16.05 -12.04 -34.42
CA GLU A 288 -16.43 -12.12 -33.01
C GLU A 288 -15.76 -13.31 -32.30
N GLU A 289 -15.69 -14.48 -32.95
CA GLU A 289 -14.98 -15.64 -32.40
C GLU A 289 -13.49 -15.34 -32.21
N LYS A 290 -12.86 -14.67 -33.18
CA LYS A 290 -11.46 -14.23 -33.07
C LYS A 290 -11.26 -13.25 -31.93
N ALA A 291 -12.14 -12.25 -31.82
CA ALA A 291 -12.09 -11.26 -30.74
C ALA A 291 -12.21 -11.93 -29.35
N ASN A 292 -13.11 -12.90 -29.18
CA ASN A 292 -13.25 -13.62 -27.91
C ASN A 292 -11.97 -14.38 -27.53
N LEU A 293 -11.31 -15.03 -28.50
CA LEU A 293 -10.05 -15.74 -28.26
C LEU A 293 -8.91 -14.78 -27.86
N TYR A 294 -8.73 -13.68 -28.58
CA TYR A 294 -7.73 -12.67 -28.20
C TYR A 294 -8.02 -12.04 -26.83
N ALA A 295 -9.29 -11.85 -26.47
CA ALA A 295 -9.63 -11.37 -25.14
C ALA A 295 -9.26 -12.37 -24.05
N ILE A 296 -9.55 -13.66 -24.24
CA ILE A 296 -9.14 -14.73 -23.31
C ILE A 296 -7.61 -14.74 -23.15
N GLN A 297 -6.86 -14.61 -24.25
CA GLN A 297 -5.40 -14.50 -24.20
C GLN A 297 -4.94 -13.24 -23.45
N GLY A 298 -5.61 -12.10 -23.66
CA GLY A 298 -5.33 -10.85 -22.96
C GLY A 298 -5.62 -10.89 -21.45
N PHE A 299 -6.64 -11.64 -21.02
CA PHE A 299 -6.94 -11.82 -19.59
C PHE A 299 -5.89 -12.68 -18.88
N ALA A 300 -5.29 -13.65 -19.56
CA ALA A 300 -4.23 -14.49 -19.02
C ALA A 300 -2.85 -13.83 -19.04
N ASN A 301 -2.69 -12.67 -19.68
CA ASN A 301 -1.40 -11.98 -19.79
C ASN A 301 -1.25 -10.91 -18.69
N PRO A 302 -0.35 -11.10 -17.71
CA PRO A 302 -0.07 -10.10 -16.68
C PRO A 302 0.77 -8.94 -17.24
N GLU A 303 1.55 -9.18 -18.30
CA GLU A 303 2.46 -8.19 -18.88
C GLU A 303 1.70 -7.08 -19.63
N ILE A 304 2.31 -5.90 -19.64
CA ILE A 304 1.85 -4.74 -20.39
C ILE A 304 1.99 -5.01 -21.90
N GLY A 305 0.89 -4.87 -22.66
CA GLY A 305 0.87 -5.18 -24.09
C GLY A 305 -0.47 -4.91 -24.76
N LEU A 306 -0.43 -4.28 -25.96
CA LEU A 306 -1.65 -3.83 -26.65
C LEU A 306 -2.16 -4.79 -27.71
N ASP A 307 -1.36 -5.78 -28.11
CA ASP A 307 -1.65 -6.63 -29.28
C ASP A 307 -3.04 -7.27 -29.20
N ASN A 308 -3.40 -7.85 -28.05
CA ASN A 308 -4.73 -8.44 -27.84
C ASN A 308 -5.86 -7.40 -27.86
N LEU A 309 -5.64 -6.21 -27.29
CA LEU A 309 -6.62 -5.12 -27.32
C LEU A 309 -6.86 -4.61 -28.75
N GLU A 310 -5.78 -4.46 -29.53
CA GLU A 310 -5.84 -4.05 -30.93
C GLU A 310 -6.58 -5.08 -31.79
N GLU A 311 -6.27 -6.36 -31.60
CA GLU A 311 -6.95 -7.45 -32.31
C GLU A 311 -8.43 -7.55 -31.95
N VAL A 312 -8.79 -7.41 -30.68
CA VAL A 312 -10.21 -7.37 -30.25
C VAL A 312 -10.92 -6.18 -30.89
N TYR A 313 -10.31 -4.99 -30.91
CA TYR A 313 -10.92 -3.80 -31.52
C TYR A 313 -11.03 -3.91 -33.05
N ASN A 314 -10.04 -4.50 -33.72
CA ASN A 314 -10.06 -4.67 -35.17
C ASN A 314 -11.15 -5.67 -35.61
N ASN A 315 -11.34 -6.74 -34.84
CA ASN A 315 -12.32 -7.79 -35.16
C ASN A 315 -13.74 -7.47 -34.67
N ALA A 316 -13.90 -6.92 -33.46
CA ALA A 316 -15.20 -6.64 -32.85
C ALA A 316 -15.21 -5.27 -32.13
N PRO A 317 -15.15 -4.14 -32.86
CA PRO A 317 -14.93 -2.81 -32.30
C PRO A 317 -16.03 -2.34 -31.34
N SER A 318 -17.23 -2.90 -31.39
CA SER A 318 -18.35 -2.58 -30.49
C SER A 318 -18.43 -3.47 -29.25
N SER A 319 -17.56 -4.48 -29.14
CA SER A 319 -17.55 -5.45 -28.03
C SER A 319 -17.11 -4.81 -26.72
N ALA A 320 -17.81 -5.12 -25.62
CA ALA A 320 -17.44 -4.67 -24.27
C ALA A 320 -16.02 -5.10 -23.86
N LEU A 321 -15.47 -6.16 -24.46
CA LEU A 321 -14.11 -6.65 -24.23
C LEU A 321 -13.05 -5.59 -24.55
N VAL A 322 -13.30 -4.69 -25.52
CA VAL A 322 -12.41 -3.56 -25.84
C VAL A 322 -12.23 -2.67 -24.61
N GLY A 323 -13.33 -2.30 -23.96
CA GLY A 323 -13.31 -1.47 -22.77
C GLY A 323 -12.64 -2.16 -21.59
N VAL A 324 -12.90 -3.46 -21.37
CA VAL A 324 -12.28 -4.22 -20.28
C VAL A 324 -10.76 -4.32 -20.46
N LEU A 325 -10.28 -4.67 -21.65
CA LEU A 325 -8.84 -4.76 -21.93
C LEU A 325 -8.16 -3.39 -21.87
N LEU A 326 -8.80 -2.32 -22.38
CA LEU A 326 -8.26 -0.97 -22.26
C LEU A 326 -8.05 -0.56 -20.79
N VAL A 327 -9.03 -0.83 -19.93
CA VAL A 327 -8.93 -0.56 -18.49
C VAL A 327 -7.81 -1.38 -17.86
N ARG A 328 -7.68 -2.67 -18.21
CA ARG A 328 -6.58 -3.53 -17.73
C ARG A 328 -5.22 -2.96 -18.10
N GLU A 329 -5.00 -2.50 -19.33
CA GLU A 329 -3.71 -1.91 -19.73
C GLU A 329 -3.39 -0.62 -18.94
N ILE A 330 -4.41 0.17 -18.60
CA ILE A 330 -4.24 1.32 -17.69
C ILE A 330 -3.88 0.84 -16.28
N ASN A 331 -4.57 -0.15 -15.72
CA ASN A 331 -4.30 -0.66 -14.38
C ASN A 331 -2.93 -1.35 -14.27
N LYS A 332 -2.47 -2.03 -15.32
CA LYS A 332 -1.09 -2.53 -15.41
C LYS A 332 -0.07 -1.40 -15.35
N LEU A 333 -0.32 -0.28 -16.05
CA LEU A 333 0.51 0.92 -15.91
C LEU A 333 0.43 1.52 -14.50
N GLU A 334 -0.72 1.43 -13.83
CA GLU A 334 -0.83 1.87 -12.44
C GLU A 334 0.06 1.05 -11.51
N GLU A 335 0.07 -0.27 -11.66
CA GLU A 335 0.93 -1.16 -10.89
C GLU A 335 2.41 -0.98 -11.23
N TYR A 336 2.79 -1.21 -12.49
CA TYR A 336 4.20 -1.38 -12.86
C TYR A 336 4.94 -0.06 -13.07
N TYR A 337 4.23 1.05 -13.30
CA TYR A 337 4.83 2.36 -13.56
C TYR A 337 4.41 3.41 -12.54
N LEU A 338 3.11 3.65 -12.36
CA LEU A 338 2.63 4.75 -11.52
C LEU A 338 2.93 4.51 -10.03
N THR A 339 2.74 3.30 -9.53
CA THR A 339 2.99 2.97 -8.11
C THR A 339 4.46 3.21 -7.74
N PRO A 340 5.45 2.70 -8.49
CA PRO A 340 6.85 3.10 -8.29
C PRO A 340 7.09 4.60 -8.43
N ALA A 341 6.46 5.26 -9.42
CA ALA A 341 6.59 6.71 -9.65
C ALA A 341 6.02 7.56 -8.49
N LEU A 342 5.06 7.02 -7.75
CA LEU A 342 4.40 7.64 -6.59
C LEU A 342 4.97 7.16 -5.25
N ASN A 343 6.12 6.49 -5.23
CA ASN A 343 6.78 6.05 -4.00
C ASN A 343 7.45 7.21 -3.20
N ASN A 344 6.69 8.29 -2.99
CA ASN A 344 7.06 9.55 -2.34
C ASN A 344 6.39 9.73 -0.97
N ASN A 345 5.81 8.66 -0.42
CA ASN A 345 5.13 8.64 0.88
C ASN A 345 5.74 7.52 1.75
N THR A 346 7.05 7.59 1.93
CA THR A 346 7.83 6.63 2.74
C THR A 346 8.62 7.37 3.80
N ASP A 347 8.94 6.68 4.90
CA ASP A 347 9.79 7.25 5.95
C ASP A 347 11.11 7.79 5.40
N GLN A 348 11.69 7.11 4.40
CA GLN A 348 12.91 7.56 3.73
C GLN A 348 12.71 8.86 2.94
N PHE A 349 11.55 9.05 2.30
CA PHE A 349 11.24 10.29 1.59
C PHE A 349 11.07 11.46 2.57
N TYR A 350 10.38 11.23 3.69
CA TYR A 350 10.18 12.26 4.72
C TYR A 350 11.48 12.66 5.41
N SER A 351 12.36 11.70 5.68
CA SER A 351 13.64 11.92 6.38
C SER A 351 14.69 12.62 5.51
N ASN A 352 14.69 12.36 4.21
CA ASN A 352 15.69 12.89 3.27
C ASN A 352 15.57 14.40 3.02
N GLY A 353 14.58 15.08 3.60
CA GLY A 353 14.53 16.53 3.63
C GLY A 353 14.59 17.17 2.24
N HIS A 354 13.59 16.91 1.39
CA HIS A 354 13.32 17.76 0.23
C HIS A 354 12.73 19.13 0.64
N LEU A 355 12.63 19.42 1.93
CA LEU A 355 12.56 20.78 2.41
C LEU A 355 13.77 21.50 1.82
N ALA A 356 13.52 22.47 0.94
CA ALA A 356 14.53 23.37 0.46
C ALA A 356 15.42 23.71 1.65
N LYS A 357 16.66 23.20 1.65
CA LYS A 357 17.70 23.85 2.42
C LYS A 357 17.53 25.30 2.00
N SER A 358 17.15 26.17 2.92
CA SER A 358 17.56 27.55 2.77
C SER A 358 19.07 27.44 2.81
N GLU A 359 19.67 27.24 1.63
CA GLU A 359 21.04 27.61 1.43
C GLU A 359 21.04 29.05 1.89
N ARG A 360 21.65 29.30 3.06
CA ARG A 360 22.09 30.65 3.39
C ARG A 360 22.72 31.15 2.10
N PRO A 361 22.23 32.24 1.50
CA PRO A 361 22.65 32.63 0.17
C PRO A 361 24.17 32.59 0.15
N GLN A 362 24.74 31.66 -0.62
CA GLN A 362 26.17 31.71 -0.87
C GLN A 362 26.40 33.07 -1.52
N PRO A 363 27.26 33.91 -0.94
CA PRO A 363 27.42 35.27 -1.41
C PRO A 363 27.84 35.23 -2.88
N THR A 364 27.01 35.80 -3.75
CA THR A 364 27.34 35.95 -5.16
C THR A 364 28.62 36.77 -5.27
N ASN A 365 29.56 36.21 -6.02
CA ASN A 365 30.98 36.56 -6.03
C ASN A 365 31.28 37.81 -6.90
N ASP A 366 30.30 38.67 -7.19
CA ASP A 366 30.35 39.61 -8.32
C ASP A 366 31.10 40.92 -8.06
N LYS A 367 31.52 41.19 -6.81
CA LYS A 367 32.18 42.45 -6.45
C LYS A 367 33.48 42.30 -5.68
N LYS A 368 34.08 41.10 -5.64
CA LYS A 368 35.41 40.88 -5.01
C LYS A 368 36.50 41.76 -5.61
N TRP A 369 36.37 42.17 -6.87
CA TRP A 369 37.28 43.11 -7.53
C TRP A 369 37.33 44.48 -6.84
N LEU A 370 36.25 44.94 -6.18
CA LEU A 370 36.24 46.20 -5.42
C LEU A 370 37.04 46.11 -4.12
N ILE A 371 37.10 44.94 -3.48
CA ILE A 371 37.99 44.69 -2.33
C ILE A 371 39.44 44.75 -2.80
N TRP A 372 39.75 44.11 -3.93
CA TRP A 372 41.08 44.15 -4.53
C TRP A 372 41.51 45.55 -4.94
N ILE A 373 40.63 46.35 -5.54
CA ILE A 373 40.91 47.77 -5.83
C ILE A 373 41.11 48.56 -4.55
N GLY A 374 40.24 48.40 -3.54
CA GLY A 374 40.39 49.09 -2.25
C GLY A 374 41.71 48.75 -1.56
N LEU A 375 42.14 47.49 -1.63
CA LEU A 375 43.41 47.02 -1.07
C LEU A 375 44.63 47.56 -1.86
N VAL A 376 44.56 47.58 -3.19
CA VAL A 376 45.61 48.15 -4.05
C VAL A 376 45.75 49.66 -3.81
N VAL A 377 44.64 50.40 -3.71
CA VAL A 377 44.64 51.84 -3.42
C VAL A 377 45.17 52.13 -2.02
N PHE A 378 44.82 51.30 -1.04
CA PHE A 378 45.35 51.41 0.32
C PHE A 378 46.86 51.17 0.37
N VAL A 379 47.35 50.10 -0.27
CA VAL A 379 48.79 49.77 -0.31
C VAL A 379 49.57 50.84 -1.09
N ALA A 380 49.05 51.32 -2.21
CA ALA A 380 49.66 52.42 -2.96
C ALA A 380 49.72 53.71 -2.13
N GLY A 381 48.64 54.07 -1.42
CA GLY A 381 48.60 55.21 -0.50
C GLY A 381 49.60 55.07 0.65
N ALA A 382 49.70 53.89 1.26
CA ALA A 382 50.65 53.60 2.33
C ALA A 382 52.11 53.65 1.85
N VAL A 383 52.40 53.15 0.65
CA VAL A 383 53.73 53.24 0.05
C VAL A 383 54.10 54.69 -0.28
N VAL A 384 53.19 55.48 -0.87
CA VAL A 384 53.42 56.92 -1.13
C VAL A 384 53.63 57.69 0.17
N PHE A 385 52.87 57.35 1.21
CA PHE A 385 53.03 57.92 2.55
C PHE A 385 54.40 57.58 3.16
N LEU A 386 54.84 56.33 3.07
CA LEU A 386 56.13 55.85 3.58
C LEU A 386 57.33 56.39 2.78
N VAL A 387 57.21 56.50 1.45
CA VAL A 387 58.22 57.12 0.59
C VAL A 387 58.33 58.63 0.87
N GLY A 388 57.20 59.30 1.14
CA GLY A 388 57.17 60.68 1.62
C GLY A 388 57.87 60.90 2.98
N PHE A 389 58.08 59.83 3.77
CA PHE A 389 58.86 59.86 5.01
C PHE A 389 60.35 59.58 4.82
N LYS A 390 60.75 58.89 3.74
CA LYS A 390 62.16 58.57 3.44
C LYS A 390 62.88 59.63 2.59
N GLY A 391 62.18 60.56 1.95
CA GLY A 391 62.78 61.65 1.17
C GLY A 391 63.07 62.91 2.01
N GLN A 392 64.32 63.39 2.00
CA GLN A 392 64.82 64.55 2.76
C GLN A 392 64.34 65.95 2.28
N SER A 393 63.22 66.06 1.57
CA SER A 393 62.58 67.37 1.30
C SER A 393 61.06 67.22 1.30
N GLY A 394 60.47 67.36 2.50
CA GLY A 394 59.05 67.19 2.73
C GLY A 394 58.20 68.22 1.99
N LYS A 395 57.56 67.83 0.88
CA LYS A 395 56.36 68.51 0.38
C LYS A 395 55.15 67.99 1.17
N PRO A 396 54.53 68.77 2.08
CA PRO A 396 53.41 68.30 2.90
C PRO A 396 52.23 67.79 2.05
N ALA A 397 52.08 68.32 0.84
CA ALA A 397 51.09 67.87 -0.13
C ALA A 397 51.18 66.36 -0.45
N ILE A 398 52.38 65.77 -0.54
CA ILE A 398 52.54 64.35 -0.89
C ILE A 398 52.16 63.44 0.29
N LYS A 399 52.45 63.88 1.52
CA LYS A 399 52.07 63.17 2.75
C LYS A 399 50.56 63.21 2.96
N ILE A 400 49.94 64.38 2.73
CA ILE A 400 48.49 64.56 2.81
C ILE A 400 47.79 63.73 1.72
N ALA A 401 48.33 63.71 0.49
CA ALA A 401 47.80 62.90 -0.60
C ALA A 401 47.89 61.40 -0.33
N GLY A 402 49.02 60.91 0.18
CA GLY A 402 49.20 59.50 0.56
C GLY A 402 48.27 59.08 1.71
N GLY A 403 48.09 59.95 2.71
CA GLY A 403 47.15 59.73 3.81
C GLY A 403 45.69 59.70 3.35
N LEU A 404 45.29 60.63 2.48
CA LEU A 404 43.94 60.67 1.90
C LEU A 404 43.64 59.44 1.02
N LEU A 405 44.63 58.95 0.25
CA LEU A 405 44.52 57.74 -0.56
C LEU A 405 44.39 56.46 0.28
N ALA A 406 45.14 56.36 1.39
CA ALA A 406 44.97 55.27 2.33
C ALA A 406 43.59 55.32 3.01
N LEU A 407 43.11 56.53 3.37
CA LEU A 407 41.80 56.70 3.97
C LEU A 407 40.67 56.33 3.01
N SER A 408 40.76 56.72 1.74
CA SER A 408 39.75 56.41 0.72
C SER A 408 39.70 54.91 0.39
N GLY A 409 40.85 54.23 0.36
CA GLY A 409 40.93 52.77 0.26
C GLY A 409 40.24 52.08 1.45
N THR A 410 40.47 52.58 2.66
CA THR A 410 39.83 52.06 3.90
C THR A 410 38.32 52.30 3.88
N ILE A 411 37.86 53.49 3.47
CA ILE A 411 36.43 53.83 3.37
C ILE A 411 35.73 52.96 2.32
N CYS A 412 36.36 52.67 1.17
CA CYS A 412 35.79 51.75 0.18
C CYS A 412 35.64 50.32 0.72
N MET A 413 36.63 49.83 1.46
CA MET A 413 36.56 48.51 2.10
C MET A 413 35.47 48.47 3.19
N VAL A 414 35.41 49.49 4.06
CA VAL A 414 34.38 49.58 5.12
C VAL A 414 32.98 49.76 4.52
N TRP A 415 32.83 50.54 3.44
CA TRP A 415 31.57 50.67 2.71
C TRP A 415 31.15 49.33 2.11
N PHE A 416 32.06 48.54 1.54
CA PHE A 416 31.75 47.19 1.06
C PHE A 416 31.25 46.26 2.19
N PHE A 417 31.86 46.33 3.38
CA PHE A 417 31.44 45.50 4.52
C PHE A 417 30.16 46.00 5.22
N THR A 418 29.84 47.30 5.13
CA THR A 418 28.68 47.92 5.81
C THR A 418 27.47 48.14 4.89
N HIS A 419 27.67 48.37 3.60
CA HIS A 419 26.64 48.45 2.55
C HIS A 419 26.60 47.16 1.72
N ARG A 420 26.70 46.02 2.40
CA ARG A 420 26.35 44.72 1.83
C ARG A 420 24.86 44.79 1.46
N SER A 421 24.58 45.08 0.20
CA SER A 421 23.21 45.18 -0.29
C SER A 421 22.49 43.86 -0.01
N ASN A 422 21.39 43.92 0.74
CA ASN A 422 20.35 42.91 0.66
C ASN A 422 19.86 42.93 -0.79
N GLY A 423 20.48 42.10 -1.62
CA GLY A 423 19.98 41.86 -2.96
C GLY A 423 18.55 41.38 -2.82
N THR A 424 17.62 42.08 -3.47
CA THR A 424 16.28 41.56 -3.72
C THR A 424 16.45 40.13 -4.25
N PRO A 425 15.74 39.12 -3.72
CA PRO A 425 15.88 37.77 -4.21
C PRO A 425 15.55 37.80 -5.70
N GLN A 426 16.58 37.66 -6.54
CA GLN A 426 16.36 37.18 -7.89
C GLN A 426 15.68 35.84 -7.70
N SER A 427 14.47 35.71 -8.25
CA SER A 427 13.73 34.47 -8.28
C SER A 427 14.59 33.44 -9.01
N GLN A 428 15.38 32.72 -8.24
CA GLN A 428 16.06 31.52 -8.69
C GLN A 428 14.92 30.62 -9.17
N GLN A 429 14.81 30.45 -10.48
CA GLN A 429 13.79 29.62 -11.07
C GLN A 429 14.12 28.20 -10.64
N LEU A 430 13.50 27.76 -9.55
CA LEU A 430 13.63 26.43 -9.00
C LEU A 430 13.35 25.43 -10.13
N PRO A 431 14.20 24.39 -10.30
CA PRO A 431 14.01 23.41 -11.36
C PRO A 431 12.58 22.87 -11.30
N GLN A 432 11.91 22.76 -12.45
CA GLN A 432 10.53 22.25 -12.51
C GLN A 432 10.47 20.91 -11.77
N GLY A 433 9.83 20.89 -10.60
CA GLY A 433 9.70 19.69 -9.81
C GLY A 433 8.90 18.64 -10.57
N SER A 434 9.36 17.39 -10.54
CA SER A 434 8.53 16.26 -10.90
C SER A 434 7.59 15.94 -9.75
N PHE A 435 6.33 15.72 -10.07
CA PHE A 435 5.34 15.20 -9.13
C PHE A 435 5.69 13.77 -8.68
N PHE A 436 6.37 13.04 -9.56
CA PHE A 436 6.84 11.67 -9.39
C PHE A 436 8.29 11.62 -8.92
N VAL A 437 8.67 10.56 -8.20
CA VAL A 437 10.07 10.26 -7.88
C VAL A 437 10.87 9.94 -9.14
N ALA A 438 12.19 10.08 -9.07
CA ALA A 438 13.06 9.70 -10.17
C ALA A 438 13.05 8.17 -10.35
N LEU A 439 12.71 7.72 -11.55
CA LEU A 439 12.83 6.32 -11.96
C LEU A 439 14.09 6.13 -12.82
N PRO A 440 14.69 4.93 -12.85
CA PRO A 440 15.75 4.62 -13.80
C PRO A 440 15.34 4.95 -15.25
N ASP A 441 16.22 5.59 -16.01
CA ASP A 441 15.92 6.05 -17.38
C ASP A 441 15.44 4.92 -18.30
N SER A 442 15.97 3.71 -18.11
CA SER A 442 15.56 2.51 -18.85
C SER A 442 14.10 2.13 -18.58
N LEU A 443 13.67 2.15 -17.33
CA LEU A 443 12.28 1.86 -16.94
C LEU A 443 11.34 2.96 -17.44
N LYS A 444 11.73 4.23 -17.24
CA LYS A 444 10.95 5.37 -17.71
C LYS A 444 10.74 5.33 -19.23
N SER A 445 11.82 5.10 -20.00
CA SER A 445 11.75 5.00 -21.46
C SER A 445 10.86 3.84 -21.94
N LYS A 446 10.94 2.67 -21.29
CA LYS A 446 10.08 1.51 -21.57
C LYS A 446 8.60 1.88 -21.43
N TYR A 447 8.20 2.47 -20.31
CA TYR A 447 6.79 2.79 -20.04
C TYR A 447 6.29 4.01 -20.81
N ASP A 448 7.13 5.04 -21.02
CA ASP A 448 6.76 6.17 -21.87
C ASP A 448 6.45 5.71 -23.31
N SER A 449 7.25 4.78 -23.86
CA SER A 449 6.97 4.18 -25.18
C SER A 449 5.62 3.45 -25.20
N HIS A 450 5.32 2.67 -24.16
CA HIS A 450 4.04 1.98 -24.07
C HIS A 450 2.87 2.96 -23.94
N ILE A 451 3.01 4.00 -23.11
CA ILE A 451 2.00 5.05 -22.94
C ILE A 451 1.68 5.70 -24.31
N GLU A 452 2.68 6.06 -25.12
CA GLU A 452 2.40 6.68 -26.43
C GLU A 452 1.69 5.72 -27.40
N LYS A 453 1.98 4.42 -27.36
CA LYS A 453 1.22 3.41 -28.12
C LYS A 453 -0.24 3.36 -27.67
N LEU A 454 -0.48 3.33 -26.36
CA LEU A 454 -1.83 3.30 -25.81
C LEU A 454 -2.61 4.59 -26.10
N ARG A 455 -1.95 5.76 -26.05
CA ARG A 455 -2.53 7.04 -26.46
C ARG A 455 -2.91 7.06 -27.94
N SER A 456 -2.10 6.44 -28.80
CA SER A 456 -2.38 6.29 -30.23
C SER A 456 -3.62 5.41 -30.45
N PHE A 457 -3.72 4.27 -29.75
CA PHE A 457 -4.91 3.43 -29.75
C PHE A 457 -6.15 4.19 -29.26
N CYS A 458 -6.06 4.89 -28.13
CA CYS A 458 -7.14 5.72 -27.59
C CYS A 458 -7.61 6.80 -28.57
N THR A 459 -6.69 7.41 -29.31
CA THR A 459 -7.00 8.40 -30.34
C THR A 459 -7.78 7.75 -31.49
N LYS A 460 -7.33 6.59 -31.98
CA LYS A 460 -8.03 5.79 -33.01
C LYS A 460 -9.43 5.36 -32.55
N LEU A 461 -9.55 4.87 -31.32
CA LEU A 461 -10.83 4.44 -30.73
C LEU A 461 -11.84 5.59 -30.67
N THR A 462 -11.37 6.79 -30.27
CA THR A 462 -12.22 7.98 -30.26
C THR A 462 -12.55 8.47 -31.67
N SER A 463 -11.59 8.52 -32.61
CA SER A 463 -11.80 9.09 -33.94
C SER A 463 -12.72 8.25 -34.82
N ASP A 464 -12.55 6.92 -34.78
CA ASP A 464 -13.33 6.01 -35.61
C ASP A 464 -14.76 5.85 -35.09
N ALA A 465 -14.97 6.13 -33.79
CA ALA A 465 -16.27 6.08 -33.10
C ALA A 465 -17.04 4.76 -33.27
N ARG A 466 -16.34 3.64 -33.48
CA ARG A 466 -16.94 2.30 -33.65
C ARG A 466 -17.25 1.60 -32.32
N TYR A 467 -16.61 2.03 -31.23
CA TYR A 467 -16.93 1.55 -29.88
C TYR A 467 -18.21 2.20 -29.35
N LYS A 468 -18.95 1.52 -28.47
CA LYS A 468 -20.25 2.01 -27.96
C LYS A 468 -20.15 3.34 -27.20
N GLU A 469 -19.06 3.55 -26.47
CA GLU A 469 -18.78 4.78 -25.72
C GLU A 469 -17.34 5.26 -26.03
N PRO A 470 -17.09 5.83 -27.23
CA PRO A 470 -15.73 6.15 -27.70
C PRO A 470 -15.01 7.22 -26.87
N GLN A 471 -15.76 7.94 -26.01
CA GLN A 471 -15.28 8.92 -25.04
C GLN A 471 -14.29 8.31 -24.03
N ILE A 472 -14.35 7.00 -23.78
CA ILE A 472 -13.38 6.30 -22.93
C ILE A 472 -11.93 6.51 -23.41
N GLY A 473 -11.69 6.55 -24.72
CA GLY A 473 -10.36 6.78 -25.29
C GLY A 473 -9.84 8.18 -24.96
N THR A 474 -10.70 9.21 -25.04
CA THR A 474 -10.33 10.58 -24.67
C THR A 474 -10.05 10.71 -23.17
N LEU A 475 -10.86 10.05 -22.33
CA LEU A 475 -10.67 10.02 -20.88
C LEU A 475 -9.37 9.30 -20.48
N ALA A 476 -9.11 8.12 -21.07
CA ALA A 476 -7.87 7.37 -20.89
C ALA A 476 -6.66 8.20 -21.32
N ASN A 477 -6.71 8.88 -22.47
CA ASN A 477 -5.64 9.75 -22.93
C ASN A 477 -5.36 10.91 -21.94
N ALA A 478 -6.39 11.53 -21.37
CA ALA A 478 -6.22 12.55 -20.33
C ALA A 478 -5.53 11.99 -19.06
N TYR A 479 -5.86 10.75 -18.68
CA TYR A 479 -5.21 10.07 -17.54
C TYR A 479 -3.74 9.69 -17.85
N LEU A 480 -3.45 9.24 -19.06
CA LEU A 480 -2.08 8.95 -19.50
C LEU A 480 -1.21 10.22 -19.53
N CYS A 481 -1.78 11.38 -19.85
CA CYS A 481 -1.08 12.66 -19.68
C CYS A 481 -0.72 12.94 -18.22
N PHE A 482 -1.56 12.56 -17.25
CA PHE A 482 -1.20 12.63 -15.82
C PHE A 482 0.01 11.73 -15.51
N MET A 483 0.02 10.48 -15.97
CA MET A 483 1.15 9.55 -15.78
C MET A 483 2.46 10.07 -16.39
N GLN A 484 2.39 10.84 -17.48
CA GLN A 484 3.55 11.48 -18.12
C GLN A 484 3.95 12.83 -17.53
N ASN A 485 3.31 13.25 -16.43
CA ASN A 485 3.51 14.57 -15.85
C ASN A 485 3.21 15.72 -16.83
N LYS A 486 2.13 15.63 -17.62
CA LYS A 486 1.68 16.63 -18.62
C LYS A 486 0.26 17.13 -18.31
N PRO A 487 0.03 17.87 -17.21
CA PRO A 487 -1.32 18.20 -16.75
C PRO A 487 -2.08 19.13 -17.70
N ASP A 488 -1.38 20.04 -18.39
CA ASP A 488 -2.04 20.98 -19.32
C ASP A 488 -2.58 20.26 -20.55
N ASP A 489 -1.80 19.32 -21.11
CA ASP A 489 -2.24 18.44 -22.20
C ASP A 489 -3.41 17.55 -21.75
N GLY A 490 -3.33 17.02 -20.52
CA GLY A 490 -4.40 16.20 -19.94
C GLY A 490 -5.69 16.99 -19.73
N ILE A 491 -5.62 18.23 -19.23
CA ILE A 491 -6.79 19.11 -19.06
C ILE A 491 -7.37 19.50 -20.42
N ALA A 492 -6.52 19.80 -21.41
CA ALA A 492 -6.96 20.08 -22.77
C ALA A 492 -7.68 18.86 -23.39
N ALA A 493 -7.18 17.63 -23.14
CA ALA A 493 -7.85 16.41 -23.55
C ALA A 493 -9.20 16.22 -22.82
N LEU A 494 -9.24 16.44 -21.50
CA LEU A 494 -10.45 16.25 -20.69
C LEU A 494 -11.57 17.22 -21.08
N LYS A 495 -11.24 18.46 -21.44
CA LYS A 495 -12.20 19.47 -21.94
C LYS A 495 -12.93 19.05 -23.21
N LYS A 496 -12.35 18.15 -24.02
CA LYS A 496 -13.04 17.60 -25.21
C LYS A 496 -14.27 16.75 -24.84
N LEU A 497 -14.39 16.34 -23.58
CA LEU A 497 -15.55 15.64 -23.03
C LEU A 497 -16.61 16.59 -22.47
N ASP A 498 -16.42 17.90 -22.48
CA ASP A 498 -17.41 18.85 -22.00
C ASP A 498 -18.64 18.87 -22.93
N GLY A 499 -19.83 18.82 -22.33
CA GLY A 499 -21.10 18.72 -23.07
C GLY A 499 -21.35 17.38 -23.79
N LYS A 500 -20.45 16.39 -23.65
CA LYS A 500 -20.67 15.03 -24.18
C LYS A 500 -21.52 14.22 -23.21
N ASN A 501 -22.38 13.35 -23.74
CA ASN A 501 -23.12 12.39 -22.93
C ASN A 501 -22.14 11.29 -22.47
N LEU A 502 -22.02 11.11 -21.15
CA LEU A 502 -21.17 10.10 -20.52
C LEU A 502 -22.04 9.22 -19.63
N SER A 503 -21.72 7.93 -19.57
CA SER A 503 -22.25 7.06 -18.53
C SER A 503 -21.86 7.60 -17.14
N ALA A 504 -22.66 7.29 -16.12
CA ALA A 504 -22.40 7.76 -14.76
C ALA A 504 -20.98 7.41 -14.28
N LYS A 505 -20.49 6.20 -14.63
CA LYS A 505 -19.14 5.75 -14.27
C LYS A 505 -18.04 6.52 -15.00
N LEU A 506 -18.18 6.79 -16.30
CA LEU A 506 -17.21 7.65 -17.01
C LEU A 506 -17.24 9.09 -16.50
N GLY A 507 -18.42 9.60 -16.15
CA GLY A 507 -18.58 10.91 -15.52
C GLY A 507 -17.84 11.00 -14.19
N ASP A 508 -17.96 9.96 -13.35
CA ASP A 508 -17.23 9.87 -12.09
C ASP A 508 -15.71 9.75 -12.31
N GLN A 509 -15.26 8.90 -13.23
CA GLN A 509 -13.85 8.77 -13.56
C GLN A 509 -13.26 10.07 -14.15
N LYS A 510 -14.04 10.84 -14.93
CA LYS A 510 -13.66 12.18 -15.39
C LYS A 510 -13.35 13.13 -14.23
N GLN A 511 -14.13 13.06 -13.15
CA GLN A 511 -13.87 13.89 -11.95
C GLN A 511 -12.59 13.48 -11.23
N ILE A 512 -12.28 12.17 -11.15
CA ILE A 512 -11.01 11.69 -10.58
C ILE A 512 -9.83 12.17 -11.42
N VAL A 513 -9.89 12.01 -12.74
CA VAL A 513 -8.82 12.47 -13.65
C VAL A 513 -8.65 13.99 -13.58
N ASN A 514 -9.74 14.76 -13.51
CA ASN A 514 -9.69 16.20 -13.29
C ASN A 514 -8.95 16.56 -11.99
N LEU A 515 -9.31 15.91 -10.88
CA LEU A 515 -8.69 16.13 -9.57
C LEU A 515 -7.17 15.89 -9.61
N LEU A 516 -6.74 14.79 -10.24
CA LEU A 516 -5.32 14.44 -10.38
C LEU A 516 -4.55 15.45 -11.25
N LEU A 517 -5.11 15.85 -12.38
CA LEU A 517 -4.48 16.82 -13.27
C LEU A 517 -4.36 18.21 -12.62
N LEU A 518 -5.40 18.65 -11.90
CA LEU A 518 -5.36 19.89 -11.13
C LEU A 518 -4.31 19.82 -10.02
N ALA A 519 -4.24 18.71 -9.28
CA ALA A 519 -3.23 18.51 -8.25
C ALA A 519 -1.81 18.45 -8.85
N GLN A 520 -1.64 17.90 -10.04
CA GLN A 520 -0.35 17.86 -10.71
C GLN A 520 0.12 19.23 -11.21
N ARG A 521 -0.74 20.25 -11.34
CA ARG A 521 -0.28 21.64 -11.58
C ARG A 521 0.52 22.22 -10.41
N ILE A 522 0.51 21.56 -9.25
CA ILE A 522 1.36 21.84 -8.08
C ILE A 522 2.78 21.29 -8.32
N LYS A 523 3.39 21.60 -9.47
CA LYS A 523 4.76 21.17 -9.83
C LYS A 523 5.86 22.04 -9.21
N GLN A 524 5.50 23.27 -8.85
CA GLN A 524 6.43 24.26 -8.32
C GLN A 524 6.28 24.36 -6.81
N LEU A 525 7.28 24.95 -6.15
CA LEU A 525 7.19 25.49 -4.78
C LEU A 525 6.20 26.68 -4.67
N LYS A 526 5.24 26.81 -5.60
CA LYS A 526 4.12 27.73 -5.53
C LYS A 526 3.01 27.07 -4.72
N GLY A 527 2.23 27.88 -4.00
CA GLY A 527 1.13 27.37 -3.17
C GLY A 527 0.15 26.51 -3.95
N VAL A 528 -0.47 25.54 -3.25
CA VAL A 528 -1.54 24.71 -3.81
C VAL A 528 -2.71 25.61 -4.23
N ASP A 529 -3.23 25.45 -5.45
CA ASP A 529 -4.49 26.09 -5.87
C ASP A 529 -5.68 25.33 -5.24
N GLU A 530 -5.78 25.48 -3.93
CA GLU A 530 -6.76 24.84 -3.05
C GLU A 530 -8.20 25.13 -3.49
N ALA A 531 -8.46 26.34 -4.01
CA ALA A 531 -9.77 26.73 -4.51
C ALA A 531 -10.21 25.87 -5.70
N SER A 532 -9.28 25.53 -6.61
CA SER A 532 -9.59 24.67 -7.77
C SER A 532 -9.85 23.21 -7.40
N LEU A 533 -9.23 22.71 -6.32
CA LEU A 533 -9.36 21.31 -5.88
C LEU A 533 -10.63 21.06 -5.06
N LEU A 534 -11.10 22.07 -4.33
CA LEU A 534 -12.18 21.92 -3.35
C LEU A 534 -13.45 21.24 -3.91
N PRO A 535 -13.98 21.62 -5.10
CA PRO A 535 -15.18 21.00 -5.63
C PRO A 535 -15.03 19.49 -5.89
N SER A 536 -13.90 19.09 -6.51
CA SER A 536 -13.63 17.67 -6.79
C SER A 536 -13.39 16.86 -5.52
N LEU A 537 -12.78 17.46 -4.49
CA LEU A 537 -12.61 16.80 -3.18
C LEU A 537 -13.94 16.64 -2.44
N GLN A 538 -14.81 17.65 -2.48
CA GLN A 538 -16.16 17.56 -1.89
C GLN A 538 -16.98 16.47 -2.59
N TRP A 539 -16.92 16.41 -3.93
CA TRP A 539 -17.54 15.35 -4.71
C TRP A 539 -17.01 13.96 -4.33
N LEU A 540 -15.68 13.79 -4.28
CA LEU A 540 -15.07 12.50 -3.93
C LEU A 540 -15.48 12.08 -2.52
N ASN A 541 -15.48 13.01 -1.57
CA ASN A 541 -15.91 12.76 -0.21
C ASN A 541 -17.39 12.35 -0.11
N ALA A 542 -18.27 12.94 -0.94
CA ALA A 542 -19.67 12.53 -1.02
C ALA A 542 -19.83 11.12 -1.61
N LYS A 543 -19.04 10.76 -2.64
CA LYS A 543 -19.02 9.41 -3.20
C LYS A 543 -18.55 8.36 -2.18
N VAL A 544 -17.52 8.68 -1.41
CA VAL A 544 -17.04 7.83 -0.32
C VAL A 544 -18.15 7.58 0.70
N ILE A 545 -18.83 8.64 1.17
CA ILE A 545 -19.95 8.50 2.12
C ILE A 545 -21.08 7.64 1.53
N ALA A 546 -21.44 7.89 0.27
CA ALA A 546 -22.52 7.17 -0.40
C ALA A 546 -22.20 5.68 -0.62
N GLY A 547 -20.92 5.34 -0.84
CA GLY A 547 -20.46 3.95 -0.98
C GLY A 547 -20.47 3.15 0.33
N GLY A 548 -20.60 3.82 1.49
CA GLY A 548 -20.59 3.18 2.80
C GLY A 548 -19.20 2.71 3.25
N LYS A 549 -19.15 2.20 4.49
CA LYS A 549 -17.97 1.49 5.02
C LYS A 549 -17.90 0.10 4.38
N PRO A 550 -16.70 -0.50 4.26
CA PRO A 550 -16.56 -1.92 3.94
C PRO A 550 -17.45 -2.77 4.86
N ARG A 551 -18.03 -3.84 4.34
CA ARG A 551 -18.97 -4.70 5.09
C ARG A 551 -18.29 -5.48 6.23
N THR A 552 -16.96 -5.55 6.23
CA THR A 552 -16.15 -6.26 7.23
C THR A 552 -14.99 -5.39 7.69
N ASP A 553 -14.65 -5.50 8.98
CA ASP A 553 -13.47 -4.87 9.59
C ASP A 553 -12.18 -5.64 9.26
N VAL A 554 -12.34 -6.89 8.79
CA VAL A 554 -11.30 -7.75 8.24
C VAL A 554 -11.15 -7.44 6.76
N TYR A 555 -9.92 -7.52 6.27
CA TYR A 555 -9.61 -7.26 4.87
C TYR A 555 -10.55 -8.01 3.93
N PRO A 556 -11.16 -7.31 2.96
CA PRO A 556 -12.36 -7.78 2.29
C PRO A 556 -12.08 -9.03 1.45
N TYR A 557 -12.76 -10.12 1.79
CA TYR A 557 -12.62 -11.43 1.14
C TYR A 557 -13.00 -11.43 -0.36
N THR A 558 -13.76 -10.41 -0.81
CA THR A 558 -14.23 -10.27 -2.20
C THR A 558 -14.24 -8.81 -2.67
N PRO A 559 -14.14 -8.54 -4.00
CA PRO A 559 -14.11 -7.17 -4.52
C PRO A 559 -15.40 -6.37 -4.30
N ASP A 560 -16.54 -7.03 -4.05
CA ASP A 560 -17.83 -6.36 -3.80
C ASP A 560 -17.88 -5.60 -2.48
N ASN A 561 -16.95 -5.90 -1.57
CA ASN A 561 -16.84 -5.22 -0.29
C ASN A 561 -15.96 -3.95 -0.36
N ASN A 562 -15.35 -3.67 -1.53
CA ASN A 562 -14.46 -2.52 -1.73
C ASN A 562 -15.17 -1.28 -2.24
N ASN A 563 -15.10 -0.20 -1.46
CA ASN A 563 -15.46 1.14 -1.91
C ASN A 563 -14.30 1.73 -2.73
N GLN A 564 -14.35 1.62 -4.05
CA GLN A 564 -13.28 2.11 -4.95
C GLN A 564 -12.99 3.61 -4.80
N PHE A 565 -14.01 4.42 -4.48
CA PHE A 565 -13.81 5.84 -4.18
C PHE A 565 -13.05 6.07 -2.87
N ALA A 566 -13.22 5.18 -1.88
CA ALA A 566 -12.46 5.22 -0.64
C ALA A 566 -10.97 4.96 -0.87
N ILE A 567 -10.66 3.96 -1.71
CA ILE A 567 -9.29 3.65 -2.15
C ILE A 567 -8.70 4.85 -2.91
N THR A 568 -9.43 5.41 -3.87
CA THR A 568 -9.02 6.63 -4.60
C THR A 568 -8.78 7.81 -3.65
N GLN A 569 -9.66 8.03 -2.67
CA GLN A 569 -9.52 9.09 -1.68
C GLN A 569 -8.24 8.90 -0.85
N ARG A 570 -8.03 7.69 -0.32
CA ARG A 570 -6.81 7.35 0.43
C ARG A 570 -5.57 7.59 -0.42
N ASN A 571 -5.53 7.03 -1.63
CA ASN A 571 -4.39 7.12 -2.54
C ASN A 571 -4.11 8.58 -2.92
N PHE A 572 -5.14 9.39 -3.14
CA PHE A 572 -4.98 10.80 -3.48
C PHE A 572 -4.40 11.59 -2.31
N TYR A 573 -4.95 11.46 -1.11
CA TYR A 573 -4.43 12.19 0.03
C TYR A 573 -2.99 11.78 0.39
N THR A 574 -2.70 10.49 0.28
CA THR A 574 -1.42 9.88 0.68
C THR A 574 -0.32 10.13 -0.35
N TYR A 575 -0.54 9.78 -1.61
CA TYR A 575 0.53 9.79 -2.63
C TYR A 575 0.53 11.04 -3.51
N VAL A 576 -0.54 11.86 -3.46
CA VAL A 576 -0.69 13.05 -4.30
C VAL A 576 -0.61 14.34 -3.48
N LEU A 577 -1.54 14.53 -2.54
CA LEU A 577 -1.71 15.81 -1.87
C LEU A 577 -0.70 16.04 -0.74
N ALA A 578 -0.47 15.05 0.14
CA ALA A 578 0.49 15.21 1.23
C ALA A 578 1.93 15.47 0.72
N PRO A 579 2.46 14.72 -0.26
CA PRO A 579 3.79 15.00 -0.83
C PRO A 579 3.89 16.38 -1.49
N ALA A 580 2.78 16.90 -2.06
CA ALA A 580 2.75 18.25 -2.61
C ALA A 580 2.94 19.33 -1.53
N TYR A 581 2.29 19.19 -0.36
CA TYR A 581 2.51 20.08 0.77
C TYR A 581 3.90 19.94 1.39
N LEU A 582 4.43 18.71 1.49
CA LEU A 582 5.79 18.48 1.98
C LEU A 582 6.84 19.16 1.11
N ARG A 583 6.68 19.12 -0.22
CA ARG A 583 7.55 19.88 -1.13
C ARG A 583 7.51 21.37 -0.82
N GLN A 584 6.34 21.94 -0.51
CA GLN A 584 6.19 23.35 -0.12
C GLN A 584 6.71 23.68 1.28
N GLY A 585 7.10 22.69 2.08
CA GLY A 585 7.49 22.85 3.48
C GLY A 585 6.32 23.03 4.44
N ASP A 586 5.10 22.75 4.02
CA ASP A 586 3.90 22.81 4.86
C ASP A 586 3.57 21.44 5.46
N THR A 587 4.35 21.05 6.46
CA THR A 587 4.18 19.77 7.17
C THR A 587 2.83 19.69 7.90
N ALA A 588 2.23 20.80 8.33
CA ALA A 588 0.93 20.79 9.01
C ALA A 588 -0.22 20.46 8.04
N ARG A 589 -0.22 21.02 6.83
CA ARG A 589 -1.17 20.65 5.78
C ARG A 589 -0.94 19.23 5.25
N ALA A 590 0.32 18.79 5.14
CA ALA A 590 0.62 17.40 4.82
C ALA A 590 0.05 16.44 5.86
N ALA A 591 0.22 16.75 7.15
CA ALA A 591 -0.36 16.00 8.26
C ALA A 591 -1.90 15.94 8.17
N LEU A 592 -2.57 17.05 7.85
CA LEU A 592 -4.02 17.06 7.60
C LEU A 592 -4.43 16.20 6.40
N ALA A 593 -3.71 16.29 5.28
CA ALA A 593 -3.98 15.47 4.11
C ALA A 593 -3.91 13.98 4.48
N MET A 594 -2.87 13.55 5.19
CA MET A 594 -2.75 12.16 5.65
C MET A 594 -3.87 11.74 6.60
N LEU A 595 -4.36 12.62 7.47
CA LEU A 595 -5.53 12.33 8.31
C LEU A 595 -6.80 12.08 7.48
N ASN A 596 -6.97 12.83 6.38
CA ASN A 596 -8.11 12.67 5.48
C ASN A 596 -8.06 11.35 4.67
N SER A 597 -6.91 10.68 4.60
CA SER A 597 -6.79 9.36 3.96
C SER A 597 -7.50 8.24 4.77
N GLY A 598 -7.57 8.37 6.10
CA GLY A 598 -7.99 7.31 7.03
C GLY A 598 -9.50 7.19 7.26
N ARG A 599 -10.35 7.75 6.40
CA ARG A 599 -11.82 7.77 6.61
C ARG A 599 -12.49 6.39 6.51
N ASN A 600 -11.78 5.39 5.98
CA ASN A 600 -12.41 4.18 5.44
C ASN A 600 -11.83 2.86 5.99
N GLY A 601 -11.10 2.86 7.11
CA GLY A 601 -10.65 1.64 7.80
C GLY A 601 -9.52 0.84 7.12
N MET A 602 -9.27 1.02 5.82
CA MET A 602 -8.24 0.29 5.06
C MET A 602 -6.79 0.76 5.30
N ALA A 603 -6.58 1.89 6.00
CA ALA A 603 -5.27 2.56 6.08
C ALA A 603 -4.70 2.65 7.51
N ALA A 604 -5.33 2.00 8.49
CA ALA A 604 -4.90 2.03 9.88
C ALA A 604 -4.41 0.65 10.32
N ASN A 605 -3.41 0.08 9.61
CA ASN A 605 -2.59 -1.00 10.17
C ASN A 605 -1.61 -0.44 11.20
N ASN A 606 -2.16 0.31 12.16
CA ASN A 606 -1.41 0.73 13.32
C ASN A 606 -1.96 -0.04 14.51
N LEU A 607 -1.47 -1.28 14.64
CA LEU A 607 -1.81 -2.21 15.72
C LEU A 607 -1.49 -1.66 17.12
N TYR A 608 -0.76 -0.55 17.21
CA TYR A 608 -0.12 -0.13 18.44
C TYR A 608 -0.71 1.16 19.04
N ILE A 609 -1.16 2.13 18.25
CA ILE A 609 -1.49 3.48 18.79
C ILE A 609 -2.59 4.15 17.97
N ASN A 610 -3.71 4.44 18.62
CA ASN A 610 -4.84 5.27 18.17
C ASN A 610 -5.15 5.22 16.66
N GLN A 611 -6.16 4.41 16.29
CA GLN A 611 -6.61 4.19 14.90
C GLN A 611 -6.92 5.47 14.10
N ASP A 612 -7.10 6.61 14.76
CA ASP A 612 -7.45 7.88 14.13
C ASP A 612 -6.26 8.76 13.73
N MET A 613 -5.04 8.57 14.25
CA MET A 613 -3.88 9.43 13.94
C MET A 613 -2.91 8.72 12.97
N PRO A 614 -2.50 9.35 11.85
CA PRO A 614 -1.55 8.75 10.91
C PRO A 614 -0.15 8.56 11.50
N ASP A 615 0.55 7.49 11.13
CA ASP A 615 1.94 7.20 11.52
C ASP A 615 2.90 8.38 11.34
N PHE A 616 2.71 9.10 10.24
CA PHE A 616 3.49 10.29 9.92
C PHE A 616 3.53 11.30 11.07
N TRP A 617 2.44 11.45 11.82
CA TRP A 617 2.34 12.42 12.92
C TRP A 617 3.26 12.04 14.07
N PHE A 618 3.41 10.75 14.35
CA PHE A 618 4.23 10.25 15.44
C PHE A 618 5.73 10.37 15.16
N ASN A 619 6.14 10.42 13.89
CA ASN A 619 7.54 10.32 13.49
C ASN A 619 8.13 11.58 12.83
N PHE A 620 7.31 12.41 12.19
CA PHE A 620 7.79 13.52 11.35
C PHE A 620 7.18 14.89 11.66
N VAL A 621 6.15 14.96 12.51
CA VAL A 621 5.55 16.23 12.94
C VAL A 621 6.32 16.80 14.14
N HIS A 622 6.62 18.10 14.07
CA HIS A 622 7.30 18.88 15.11
C HIS A 622 6.30 19.72 15.92
N SER A 623 6.76 20.26 17.06
CA SER A 623 5.88 20.98 18.00
C SER A 623 5.12 22.16 17.38
N PRO A 624 5.68 23.00 16.48
CA PRO A 624 4.93 24.11 15.89
C PRO A 624 3.76 23.63 15.03
N GLN A 625 3.95 22.57 14.25
CA GLN A 625 2.92 22.02 13.37
C GLN A 625 1.82 21.34 14.17
N LEU A 626 2.14 20.60 15.23
CA LEU A 626 1.10 19.99 16.05
C LEU A 626 0.29 21.03 16.84
N LYS A 627 0.93 22.10 17.33
CA LYS A 627 0.24 23.25 17.92
C LYS A 627 -0.72 23.89 16.91
N GLN A 628 -0.31 24.02 15.65
CA GLN A 628 -1.17 24.52 14.58
C GLN A 628 -2.37 23.59 14.29
N LEU A 629 -2.18 22.27 14.32
CA LEU A 629 -3.28 21.30 14.17
C LEU A 629 -4.28 21.41 15.34
N ILE A 630 -3.80 21.57 16.58
CA ILE A 630 -4.64 21.78 17.77
C ILE A 630 -5.41 23.11 17.65
N ASP A 631 -4.75 24.17 17.17
CA ASP A 631 -5.40 25.45 16.89
C ASP A 631 -6.52 25.28 15.86
N TRP A 632 -6.28 24.64 14.72
CA TRP A 632 -7.32 24.41 13.71
C TRP A 632 -8.47 23.50 14.16
N LYS A 633 -8.24 22.61 15.13
CA LYS A 633 -9.30 21.82 15.77
C LYS A 633 -10.18 22.69 16.66
N THR A 634 -9.57 23.65 17.37
CA THR A 634 -10.24 24.51 18.36
C THR A 634 -10.92 25.71 17.70
N ASN A 635 -10.22 26.30 16.72
CA ASN A 635 -10.59 27.49 15.99
C ASN A 635 -10.77 27.11 14.52
N ARG A 636 -12.02 27.14 14.05
CA ARG A 636 -12.32 26.79 12.66
C ARG A 636 -11.58 27.74 11.69
N PRO A 637 -10.78 27.22 10.75
CA PRO A 637 -10.09 28.05 9.76
C PRO A 637 -11.08 28.87 8.91
N ALA A 638 -10.71 30.11 8.58
CA ALA A 638 -11.53 30.98 7.72
C ALA A 638 -11.52 30.55 6.23
N ASN A 639 -10.40 29.99 5.77
CA ASN A 639 -10.27 29.45 4.42
C ASN A 639 -11.15 28.20 4.26
N GLN A 640 -12.02 28.17 3.24
CA GLN A 640 -13.00 27.09 3.04
C GLN A 640 -12.36 25.72 2.77
N PHE A 641 -11.26 25.68 2.02
CA PHE A 641 -10.54 24.45 1.73
C PHE A 641 -9.87 23.89 2.99
N LEU A 642 -9.19 24.75 3.75
CA LEU A 642 -8.57 24.35 5.00
C LEU A 642 -9.62 23.93 6.03
N ALA A 643 -10.76 24.62 6.12
CA ALA A 643 -11.88 24.22 6.96
C ALA A 643 -12.50 22.87 6.54
N PHE A 644 -12.45 22.54 5.24
CA PHE A 644 -12.87 21.24 4.74
C PHE A 644 -11.89 20.14 5.19
N LEU A 645 -10.58 20.31 5.01
CA LEU A 645 -9.58 19.34 5.43
C LEU A 645 -9.48 19.18 6.95
N SER A 646 -9.60 20.29 7.70
CA SER A 646 -9.49 20.29 9.16
C SER A 646 -10.71 19.68 9.85
N LYS A 647 -11.83 19.49 9.14
CA LYS A 647 -13.04 18.86 9.68
C LYS A 647 -12.75 17.49 10.29
N GLU A 648 -11.83 16.73 9.70
CA GLU A 648 -11.48 15.39 10.17
C GLU A 648 -10.72 15.41 11.50
N LEU A 649 -10.14 16.54 11.93
CA LEU A 649 -9.56 16.68 13.28
C LEU A 649 -10.58 16.41 14.39
N ASN A 650 -11.88 16.54 14.11
CA ASN A 650 -12.94 16.24 15.07
C ASN A 650 -12.97 14.77 15.50
N ARG A 651 -12.50 13.84 14.66
CA ARG A 651 -12.39 12.42 15.05
C ARG A 651 -11.28 12.19 16.07
N VAL A 652 -10.22 13.00 16.01
CA VAL A 652 -9.03 12.81 16.84
C VAL A 652 -9.33 13.31 18.25
N ASN A 653 -9.13 12.44 19.24
CA ASN A 653 -9.29 12.77 20.64
C ASN A 653 -8.29 13.87 21.06
N THR A 654 -8.78 14.94 21.69
CA THR A 654 -7.96 16.07 22.14
C THR A 654 -6.87 15.67 23.14
N ASP A 655 -7.14 14.72 24.04
CA ASP A 655 -6.13 14.23 24.99
C ASP A 655 -4.98 13.52 24.26
N ASN A 656 -5.27 12.80 23.17
CA ASN A 656 -4.23 12.14 22.36
C ASN A 656 -3.36 13.16 21.60
N LEU A 657 -3.91 14.31 21.19
CA LEU A 657 -3.12 15.39 20.58
C LEU A 657 -2.14 16.01 21.58
N TYR A 658 -2.58 16.24 22.82
CA TYR A 658 -1.72 16.78 23.86
C TYR A 658 -0.69 15.76 24.37
N GLU A 659 -1.02 14.47 24.34
CA GLU A 659 -0.07 13.39 24.63
C GLU A 659 1.06 13.32 23.58
N LEU A 660 0.69 13.41 22.30
CA LEU A 660 1.66 13.50 21.22
C LEU A 660 2.49 14.79 21.31
N LEU A 661 1.85 15.93 21.62
CA LEU A 661 2.56 17.21 21.77
C LEU A 661 3.60 17.17 22.88
N GLY A 662 3.24 16.69 24.07
CA GLY A 662 4.18 16.55 25.16
C GLY A 662 5.33 15.60 24.82
N THR A 663 5.05 14.53 24.06
CA THR A 663 6.08 13.57 23.61
C THR A 663 7.04 14.21 22.59
N ILE A 664 6.51 14.99 21.63
CA ILE A 664 7.32 15.75 20.67
C ILE A 664 8.19 16.77 21.40
N GLU A 665 7.64 17.50 22.38
CA GLU A 665 8.37 18.48 23.16
C GLU A 665 9.47 17.83 24.03
N LEU A 666 9.26 16.61 24.54
CA LEU A 666 10.33 15.81 25.16
C LEU A 666 11.48 15.50 24.19
N ARG A 667 11.16 15.08 22.97
CA ARG A 667 12.15 14.78 21.91
C ARG A 667 12.90 16.04 21.45
N GLU A 668 12.26 17.20 21.48
CA GLU A 668 12.87 18.49 21.17
C GLU A 668 13.56 19.13 22.39
N HIS A 669 13.59 18.44 23.53
CA HIS A 669 14.14 18.90 24.82
C HIS A 669 13.49 20.17 25.38
N GLN A 670 12.24 20.45 24.99
CA GLN A 670 11.39 21.52 25.53
C GLN A 670 10.65 21.01 26.77
N TYR A 671 11.40 20.71 27.84
CA TYR A 671 10.84 20.01 29.01
C TYR A 671 9.72 20.77 29.74
N PRO A 672 9.82 22.09 30.00
CA PRO A 672 8.72 22.85 30.61
C PRO A 672 7.45 22.88 29.75
N GLU A 673 7.60 22.99 28.43
CA GLU A 673 6.50 22.96 27.47
C GLU A 673 5.84 21.59 27.48
N ALA A 674 6.64 20.51 27.47
CA ALA A 674 6.14 19.14 27.55
C ALA A 674 5.25 18.91 28.79
N VAL A 675 5.67 19.43 29.96
CA VAL A 675 4.86 19.41 31.18
C VAL A 675 3.52 20.13 30.96
N THR A 676 3.57 21.31 30.35
CA THR A 676 2.37 22.12 30.07
C THR A 676 1.40 21.39 29.13
N ALA A 677 1.90 20.76 28.06
CA ALA A 677 1.10 19.98 27.13
C ALA A 677 0.46 18.77 27.83
N PHE A 678 1.25 17.96 28.56
CA PHE A 678 0.73 16.81 29.28
C PHE A 678 -0.31 17.16 30.34
N GLN A 679 -0.22 18.34 30.96
CA GLN A 679 -1.21 18.83 31.93
C GLN A 679 -2.58 19.17 31.31
N GLN A 680 -2.67 19.33 29.98
CA GLN A 680 -3.96 19.54 29.30
C GLN A 680 -4.79 18.25 29.19
N ILE A 681 -4.17 17.08 29.42
CA ILE A 681 -4.82 15.77 29.30
C ILE A 681 -5.80 15.55 30.44
N LYS A 682 -7.08 15.37 30.11
CA LYS A 682 -8.15 15.15 31.09
C LYS A 682 -8.31 13.68 31.45
N ASN A 683 -8.01 12.76 30.52
CA ASN A 683 -8.08 11.33 30.74
C ASN A 683 -7.00 10.84 31.71
N LYS A 684 -7.42 10.58 32.95
CA LYS A 684 -6.56 10.05 34.02
C LYS A 684 -5.89 8.72 33.68
N LYS A 685 -6.52 7.86 32.88
CA LYS A 685 -5.92 6.58 32.47
C LYS A 685 -4.77 6.80 31.49
N LEU A 686 -4.90 7.76 30.58
CA LEU A 686 -3.85 8.09 29.61
C LEU A 686 -2.63 8.71 30.31
N ILE A 687 -2.86 9.74 31.13
CA ILE A 687 -1.77 10.50 31.77
C ILE A 687 -1.03 9.75 32.89
N ASN A 688 -1.71 8.83 33.58
CA ASN A 688 -1.12 8.06 34.68
C ASN A 688 -0.55 6.71 34.23
N LYS A 689 -0.61 6.37 32.94
CA LYS A 689 -0.07 5.11 32.43
C LYS A 689 1.46 5.17 32.42
N ALA A 690 2.11 4.30 33.18
CA ALA A 690 3.51 3.98 32.96
C ALA A 690 3.62 3.24 31.63
N TYR A 691 4.19 3.89 30.61
CA TYR A 691 4.17 3.41 29.24
C TYR A 691 5.60 3.20 28.73
N ASN A 692 5.88 1.97 28.30
CA ASN A 692 7.11 1.61 27.60
C ASN A 692 6.79 0.82 26.32
N GLY A 693 5.75 1.24 25.59
CA GLY A 693 5.20 0.48 24.46
C GLY A 693 4.13 -0.55 24.84
N GLN A 694 3.48 -1.13 23.82
CA GLN A 694 2.86 -2.46 23.91
C GLN A 694 3.79 -3.44 23.21
N ASP A 695 4.23 -4.47 23.92
CA ASP A 695 4.92 -5.61 23.32
C ASP A 695 3.86 -6.65 22.96
N TYR A 696 3.88 -7.19 21.74
CA TYR A 696 2.95 -8.24 21.29
C TYR A 696 3.04 -9.49 22.17
N TYR A 697 4.16 -9.65 22.89
CA TYR A 697 4.43 -10.74 23.81
C TYR A 697 4.26 -10.38 25.28
N SER A 698 4.00 -9.10 25.62
CA SER A 698 3.68 -8.75 27.01
C SER A 698 2.16 -8.76 27.17
N ASP A 699 1.66 -9.60 28.08
CA ASP A 699 0.24 -9.71 28.45
C ASP A 699 -0.28 -8.43 29.17
N GLY A 700 -0.03 -7.26 28.60
CA GLY A 700 -0.36 -5.95 29.16
C GLY A 700 0.63 -5.42 30.21
N GLU A 701 1.69 -6.16 30.55
CA GLU A 701 2.71 -5.68 31.48
C GLU A 701 3.66 -4.67 30.81
N SER A 702 3.84 -3.52 31.46
CA SER A 702 4.79 -2.48 31.05
C SER A 702 6.16 -2.82 31.62
N ASN A 703 7.05 -3.31 30.76
CA ASN A 703 8.46 -3.56 31.04
C ASN A 703 9.24 -2.23 31.07
N GLN A 704 8.90 -1.34 32.01
CA GLN A 704 9.60 -0.07 32.22
C GLN A 704 10.44 -0.15 33.50
N GLY A 705 11.71 0.26 33.41
CA GLY A 705 12.60 0.45 34.56
C GLY A 705 12.63 1.90 35.06
N ASP A 706 13.60 2.21 35.93
CA ASP A 706 13.88 3.60 36.31
C ASP A 706 14.72 4.30 35.22
N PRO A 707 14.20 5.33 34.54
CA PRO A 707 14.93 6.03 33.49
C PRO A 707 16.14 6.81 34.03
N PHE A 708 16.21 7.10 35.32
CA PHE A 708 17.32 7.85 35.92
C PHE A 708 18.43 6.96 36.50
N VAL A 709 18.29 5.63 36.38
CA VAL A 709 19.28 4.63 36.78
C VAL A 709 19.77 3.89 35.54
N VAL A 710 21.08 3.95 35.28
CA VAL A 710 21.70 3.27 34.14
C VAL A 710 22.46 2.02 34.59
N ASP A 711 22.31 0.96 33.81
CA ASP A 711 23.04 -0.29 34.00
C ASP A 711 24.24 -0.42 33.07
N ILE A 712 25.17 -1.30 33.46
CA ILE A 712 26.35 -1.61 32.66
C ILE A 712 25.93 -2.27 31.34
N ASN A 713 25.04 -3.26 31.41
CA ASN A 713 24.55 -3.99 30.25
C ASN A 713 23.36 -3.29 29.59
N ASP A 714 23.35 -3.24 28.26
CA ASP A 714 22.16 -2.82 27.49
C ASP A 714 21.13 -3.96 27.40
N TYR A 715 21.58 -5.21 27.45
CA TYR A 715 20.75 -6.41 27.46
C TYR A 715 21.32 -7.52 28.38
N PRO A 716 20.47 -8.30 29.07
CA PRO A 716 19.03 -8.09 29.22
C PRO A 716 18.72 -6.76 29.94
N LYS A 717 17.63 -6.11 29.55
CA LYS A 717 17.22 -4.82 30.14
C LYS A 717 16.79 -5.03 31.59
N ASN A 718 17.17 -4.09 32.46
CA ASN A 718 16.73 -4.08 33.85
C ASN A 718 15.49 -3.18 34.00
N PHE A 719 14.41 -3.77 34.49
CA PHE A 719 13.12 -3.09 34.70
C PHE A 719 12.81 -2.83 36.18
N ALA A 720 13.80 -2.93 37.06
CA ALA A 720 13.67 -2.57 38.47
C ALA A 720 13.67 -1.05 38.69
N GLY A 721 13.20 -0.63 39.88
CA GLY A 721 13.23 0.77 40.32
C GLY A 721 11.91 1.51 40.11
N LYS A 722 11.97 2.85 40.17
CA LYS A 722 10.79 3.71 40.08
C LYS A 722 10.33 3.86 38.63
N ARG A 723 9.07 3.52 38.36
CA ARG A 723 8.43 3.74 37.06
C ARG A 723 7.96 5.19 36.90
N TYR A 724 7.97 5.68 35.66
CA TYR A 724 7.59 7.04 35.32
C TYR A 724 6.51 7.06 34.24
N THR A 725 5.51 7.90 34.45
CA THR A 725 4.61 8.33 33.39
C THR A 725 5.32 9.38 32.54
N LYS A 726 4.85 9.61 31.30
CA LYS A 726 5.42 10.68 30.45
C LYS A 726 5.39 12.06 31.14
N LEU A 727 4.30 12.38 31.85
CA LEU A 727 4.20 13.61 32.64
C LEU A 727 5.22 13.69 33.77
N THR A 728 5.33 12.65 34.59
CA THR A 728 6.25 12.66 35.74
C THR A 728 7.72 12.64 35.30
N PHE A 729 8.01 12.00 34.16
CA PHE A 729 9.33 12.08 33.52
C PHE A 729 9.61 13.50 33.03
N ALA A 730 8.68 14.12 32.29
CA ALA A 730 8.81 15.50 31.83
C ALA A 730 9.01 16.49 32.99
N GLN A 731 8.28 16.32 34.09
CA GLN A 731 8.44 17.12 35.31
C GLN A 731 9.85 16.99 35.88
N LYS A 732 10.38 15.76 35.96
CA LYS A 732 11.73 15.53 36.48
C LYS A 732 12.81 16.10 35.55
N MET A 733 12.66 15.93 34.25
CA MET A 733 13.56 16.53 33.26
C MET A 733 13.52 18.06 33.31
N ALA A 734 12.33 18.67 33.45
CA ALA A 734 12.16 20.10 33.58
C ALA A 734 12.73 20.66 34.90
N GLU A 735 12.65 19.90 36.00
CA GLU A 735 13.30 20.23 37.27
C GLU A 735 14.83 20.25 37.10
N LEU A 736 15.41 19.16 36.58
CA LEU A 736 16.85 19.05 36.36
C LEU A 736 17.35 20.11 35.37
N TRP A 737 16.62 20.34 34.28
CA TRP A 737 16.94 21.39 33.31
C TRP A 737 16.98 22.76 33.99
N ARG A 738 15.98 23.11 34.80
CA ARG A 738 15.97 24.37 35.57
C ARG A 738 17.16 24.49 36.53
N GLN A 739 17.55 23.40 37.19
CA GLN A 739 18.75 23.38 38.04
C GLN A 739 20.01 23.69 37.23
N THR A 740 20.15 23.16 36.00
CA THR A 740 21.29 23.50 35.14
C THR A 740 21.26 24.95 34.66
N GLN A 741 20.08 25.57 34.54
CA GLN A 741 19.98 27.00 34.18
C GLN A 741 20.36 27.91 35.36
N THR A 742 19.95 27.58 36.58
CA THR A 742 20.25 28.38 37.78
C THR A 742 21.64 28.10 38.37
N GLN A 743 22.13 26.87 38.21
CA GLN A 743 23.43 26.41 38.68
C GLN A 743 24.17 25.67 37.54
N PRO A 744 24.80 26.41 36.59
CA PRO A 744 25.47 25.80 35.44
C PRO A 744 26.64 24.86 35.78
N GLN A 745 27.12 24.87 37.03
CA GLN A 745 28.19 24.01 37.53
C GLN A 745 27.67 22.71 38.18
N ASN A 746 26.36 22.46 38.17
CA ASN A 746 25.76 21.30 38.82
C ASN A 746 25.97 20.01 38.00
N ALA A 747 27.12 19.35 38.20
CA ALA A 747 27.49 18.10 37.54
C ALA A 747 26.46 16.97 37.75
N ALA A 748 25.89 16.88 38.96
CA ALA A 748 24.90 15.85 39.30
C ALA A 748 23.61 16.00 38.48
N ALA A 749 23.15 17.24 38.25
CA ALA A 749 21.98 17.49 37.42
C ALA A 749 22.22 17.06 35.96
N TYR A 750 23.37 17.40 35.38
CA TYR A 750 23.74 16.94 34.03
C TYR A 750 23.83 15.42 33.94
N TYR A 751 24.43 14.75 34.93
CA TYR A 751 24.52 13.29 34.97
C TYR A 751 23.14 12.63 35.01
N GLN A 752 22.23 13.14 35.84
CA GLN A 752 20.86 12.63 35.93
C GLN A 752 20.06 12.87 34.64
N MET A 753 20.21 14.03 34.00
CA MET A 753 19.60 14.27 32.68
C MET A 753 20.14 13.32 31.62
N ALA A 754 21.44 13.04 31.65
CA ALA A 754 22.09 12.10 30.74
C ALA A 754 21.55 10.67 30.91
N ASN A 755 21.36 10.22 32.15
CA ASN A 755 20.73 8.93 32.45
C ASN A 755 19.32 8.84 31.88
N GLY A 756 18.50 9.87 32.15
CA GLY A 756 17.14 9.97 31.62
C GLY A 756 17.13 9.80 30.10
N LEU A 757 17.95 10.57 29.38
CA LEU A 757 18.04 10.52 27.93
C LEU A 757 18.55 9.17 27.40
N TYR A 758 19.61 8.61 28.01
CA TYR A 758 20.14 7.31 27.60
C TYR A 758 19.08 6.21 27.72
N ASN A 759 18.35 6.18 28.84
CA ASN A 759 17.33 5.16 29.06
C ASN A 759 16.07 5.33 28.21
N THR A 760 15.86 6.50 27.60
CA THR A 760 14.83 6.70 26.58
C THR A 760 15.26 6.30 25.16
N SER A 761 16.52 5.90 24.95
CA SER A 761 16.99 5.34 23.68
C SER A 761 16.50 3.90 23.45
N THR A 762 16.68 3.37 22.23
CA THR A 762 16.37 1.96 21.92
C THR A 762 17.11 0.96 22.81
N TYR A 763 18.30 1.34 23.32
CA TYR A 763 19.13 0.54 24.23
C TYR A 763 18.67 0.62 25.68
N GLY A 764 17.87 1.63 26.01
CA GLY A 764 17.44 1.94 27.36
C GLY A 764 16.24 1.13 27.86
N ASN A 765 16.01 1.20 29.17
CA ASN A 765 14.90 0.51 29.85
C ASN A 765 13.55 1.24 29.78
N SER A 766 13.49 2.44 29.19
CA SER A 766 12.34 3.35 29.23
C SER A 766 12.11 4.07 27.89
N TRP A 767 12.38 3.40 26.78
CA TRP A 767 12.26 3.90 25.41
C TRP A 767 10.88 4.51 25.08
N GLY A 768 9.79 3.94 25.60
CA GLY A 768 8.42 4.37 25.30
C GLY A 768 8.03 5.73 25.93
N LEU A 769 8.92 6.34 26.71
CA LEU A 769 8.73 7.72 27.17
C LEU A 769 8.85 8.73 26.02
N ILE A 770 9.64 8.41 24.99
CA ILE A 770 9.78 9.26 23.79
C ILE A 770 9.41 8.53 22.50
N ALA A 771 9.41 7.20 22.45
CA ALA A 771 9.01 6.43 21.29
C ALA A 771 7.67 5.71 21.51
N TYR A 772 7.12 5.22 20.42
CA TYR A 772 5.77 4.68 20.34
C TYR A 772 5.79 3.20 19.90
N THR A 773 6.80 2.85 19.13
CA THR A 773 7.17 1.49 18.74
C THR A 773 8.64 1.24 19.10
N TRP A 774 9.02 -0.03 19.17
CA TRP A 774 10.40 -0.48 19.34
C TRP A 774 10.61 -1.73 18.50
N SER A 775 11.72 -1.79 17.78
CA SER A 775 12.14 -2.97 17.03
C SER A 775 13.58 -3.35 17.35
N ALA A 776 13.87 -4.65 17.33
CA ALA A 776 15.24 -5.14 17.34
C ALA A 776 16.08 -4.61 16.16
N THR A 777 15.42 -4.22 15.06
CA THR A 777 16.05 -3.62 13.87
C THR A 777 16.43 -2.14 14.04
N ASP A 778 16.04 -1.50 15.16
CA ASP A 778 16.43 -0.10 15.45
C ASP A 778 17.88 0.01 15.91
N VAL A 779 18.46 -1.05 16.44
CA VAL A 779 19.83 -1.08 16.95
C VAL A 779 20.83 -0.69 15.86
N GLY A 780 21.48 0.48 16.02
CA GLY A 780 22.45 0.99 15.06
C GLY A 780 21.87 1.39 13.70
N ARG A 781 20.54 1.46 13.55
CA ARG A 781 19.89 1.82 12.28
C ARG A 781 20.36 3.18 11.76
N LYS A 782 20.34 3.37 10.44
CA LYS A 782 20.51 4.70 9.83
C LYS A 782 19.42 5.66 10.33
N LEU A 783 19.76 6.93 10.54
CA LEU A 783 18.79 7.93 11.02
C LEU A 783 17.65 8.13 10.01
N LEU A 784 16.43 8.21 10.53
CA LEU A 784 15.19 8.34 9.76
C LEU A 784 14.24 9.34 10.41
N TYR A 785 14.10 9.29 11.74
CA TYR A 785 13.26 10.21 12.49
C TYR A 785 14.08 11.36 13.08
N TYR A 786 13.47 12.53 13.25
CA TYR A 786 14.17 13.72 13.75
C TYR A 786 14.76 13.53 15.16
N TYR A 787 14.21 12.59 15.92
CA TYR A 787 14.64 12.25 17.28
C TYR A 787 15.64 11.08 17.35
N ASP A 788 16.03 10.50 16.21
CA ASP A 788 16.97 9.37 16.16
C ASP A 788 18.38 9.76 16.65
N GLY A 789 18.70 11.06 16.69
CA GLY A 789 19.91 11.57 17.35
C GLY A 789 20.00 11.12 18.81
N ASP A 790 18.87 10.99 19.51
CA ASP A 790 18.81 10.48 20.88
C ASP A 790 18.37 9.03 20.93
N TYR A 791 17.34 8.68 20.17
CA TYR A 791 16.77 7.33 20.23
C TYR A 791 17.71 6.25 19.70
N ILE A 792 18.45 6.53 18.62
CA ILE A 792 19.36 5.58 17.96
C ILE A 792 20.83 5.84 18.33
N LYS A 793 21.22 7.12 18.44
CA LYS A 793 22.64 7.50 18.64
C LYS A 793 22.98 7.91 20.08
N ALA A 794 21.99 8.12 20.95
CA ALA A 794 22.20 8.60 22.33
C ALA A 794 23.09 9.87 22.41
N SER A 795 23.00 10.74 21.41
CA SER A 795 23.91 11.87 21.21
C SER A 795 23.79 12.91 22.31
N LYS A 796 22.55 13.30 22.70
CA LYS A 796 22.36 14.27 23.77
C LYS A 796 22.79 13.72 25.14
N ALA A 797 22.55 12.42 25.36
CA ALA A 797 23.05 11.74 26.56
C ALA A 797 24.58 11.83 26.64
N LYS A 798 25.30 11.55 25.55
CA LYS A 798 26.78 11.70 25.48
C LYS A 798 27.21 13.12 25.85
N GLN A 799 26.57 14.14 25.27
CA GLN A 799 26.89 15.54 25.56
C GLN A 799 26.75 15.86 27.05
N TYR A 800 25.69 15.40 27.71
CA TYR A 800 25.48 15.66 29.13
C TYR A 800 26.35 14.80 30.05
N TYR A 801 26.72 13.58 29.67
CA TYR A 801 27.73 12.81 30.38
C TYR A 801 29.09 13.51 30.35
N LEU A 802 29.51 13.99 29.18
CA LEU A 802 30.77 14.74 29.06
C LEU A 802 30.70 16.06 29.83
N LYS A 803 29.54 16.73 29.86
CA LYS A 803 29.38 17.93 30.68
C LYS A 803 29.47 17.64 32.17
N ALA A 804 28.81 16.58 32.65
CA ALA A 804 28.93 16.14 34.03
C ALA A 804 30.37 15.74 34.40
N PHE A 805 31.07 15.08 33.47
CA PHE A 805 32.48 14.73 33.60
C PHE A 805 33.39 15.97 33.77
N GLU A 806 33.22 16.98 32.92
CA GLU A 806 33.99 18.22 32.97
C GLU A 806 33.81 18.97 34.29
N LEU A 807 32.57 18.96 34.82
CA LEU A 807 32.18 19.74 35.98
C LEU A 807 32.38 19.03 37.32
N SER A 808 32.57 17.71 37.31
CA SER A 808 32.76 16.93 38.54
C SER A 808 34.24 16.88 38.95
N GLU A 809 34.51 16.85 40.25
CA GLU A 809 35.84 16.52 40.80
C GLU A 809 35.88 15.09 41.34
N ASP A 810 34.72 14.41 41.46
CA ASP A 810 34.62 13.07 42.03
C ASP A 810 35.07 12.01 41.00
N PRO A 811 36.15 11.24 41.30
CA PRO A 811 36.62 10.17 40.42
C PRO A 811 35.56 9.10 40.11
N GLU A 812 34.61 8.83 41.01
CA GLU A 812 33.52 7.87 40.77
C GLU A 812 32.55 8.39 39.70
N ILE A 813 32.16 9.66 39.79
CA ILE A 813 31.27 10.28 38.80
C ILE A 813 31.98 10.39 37.45
N LYS A 814 33.28 10.73 37.44
CA LYS A 814 34.05 10.73 36.20
C LYS A 814 34.11 9.34 35.57
N ALA A 815 34.40 8.29 36.34
CA ALA A 815 34.41 6.92 35.85
C ALA A 815 33.06 6.50 35.23
N LYS A 816 31.94 6.84 35.88
CA LYS A 816 30.59 6.60 35.37
C LYS A 816 30.34 7.34 34.05
N CYS A 817 30.68 8.63 34.00
CA CYS A 817 30.48 9.46 32.82
C CYS A 817 31.34 8.97 31.65
N THR A 818 32.62 8.63 31.88
CA THR A 818 33.52 8.09 30.85
C THR A 818 32.98 6.78 30.28
N PHE A 819 32.49 5.87 31.12
CA PHE A 819 31.90 4.62 30.64
C PHE A 819 30.61 4.84 29.84
N MET A 820 29.73 5.70 30.32
CA MET A 820 28.50 6.00 29.57
C MET A 820 28.78 6.74 28.26
N ALA A 821 29.77 7.64 28.23
CA ALA A 821 30.25 8.24 26.99
C ALA A 821 30.81 7.19 26.01
N ALA A 822 31.50 6.17 26.53
CA ALA A 822 31.95 5.01 25.76
C ALA A 822 30.77 4.25 25.12
N LYS A 823 29.71 3.98 25.90
CA LYS A 823 28.49 3.32 25.39
C LYS A 823 27.83 4.14 24.30
N CYS A 824 27.68 5.45 24.49
CA CYS A 824 27.12 6.33 23.48
C CYS A 824 27.97 6.37 22.20
N GLU A 825 29.30 6.41 22.33
CA GLU A 825 30.20 6.38 21.17
C GLU A 825 30.01 5.13 20.31
N GLN A 826 29.79 3.96 20.91
CA GLN A 826 29.49 2.74 20.15
C GLN A 826 28.22 2.90 19.28
N LYS A 827 27.26 3.70 19.74
CA LYS A 827 25.98 3.90 19.04
C LYS A 827 26.11 4.89 17.88
N GLU A 828 27.20 5.66 17.81
CA GLU A 828 27.47 6.58 16.71
C GLU A 828 27.65 5.85 15.37
N HIS A 829 28.05 4.58 15.40
CA HIS A 829 28.25 3.75 14.22
C HIS A 829 26.93 3.19 13.66
N GLU A 830 26.81 3.13 12.34
CA GLU A 830 25.66 2.55 11.65
C GLU A 830 25.88 1.04 11.47
N ALA A 831 24.92 0.24 11.94
CA ALA A 831 24.88 -1.19 11.74
C ALA A 831 24.40 -1.52 10.31
N PRO A 832 24.81 -2.66 9.74
CA PRO A 832 24.34 -3.11 8.42
C PRO A 832 22.83 -3.37 8.42
N SER A 833 22.16 -3.08 7.30
CA SER A 833 20.72 -3.30 7.15
C SER A 833 20.44 -4.69 6.58
N TYR A 834 19.53 -5.45 7.19
CA TYR A 834 19.07 -6.73 6.62
C TYR A 834 18.35 -6.59 5.26
N GLY A 835 17.99 -5.37 4.86
CA GLY A 835 17.47 -5.09 3.52
C GLY A 835 18.54 -4.94 2.44
N ASP A 836 19.82 -4.86 2.82
CA ASP A 836 20.93 -4.80 1.87
C ASP A 836 21.16 -6.17 1.21
N ASN A 837 21.70 -6.17 -0.01
CA ASN A 837 22.19 -7.41 -0.59
C ASN A 837 23.37 -7.99 0.23
N TYR A 838 23.59 -9.30 0.11
CA TYR A 838 24.58 -10.01 0.94
C TYR A 838 25.98 -9.40 0.90
N GLU A 839 26.46 -8.99 -0.28
CA GLU A 839 27.80 -8.40 -0.44
C GLU A 839 27.94 -7.06 0.29
N THR A 840 26.89 -6.23 0.21
CA THR A 840 26.84 -4.94 0.90
C THR A 840 26.77 -5.15 2.41
N TYR A 841 25.92 -6.07 2.86
CA TYR A 841 25.78 -6.43 4.27
C TYR A 841 27.11 -6.90 4.87
N ASP A 842 27.77 -7.89 4.26
CA ASP A 842 29.04 -8.46 4.78
C ASP A 842 30.15 -7.41 4.87
N LYS A 843 30.23 -6.51 3.87
CA LYS A 843 31.19 -5.41 3.88
C LYS A 843 30.92 -4.42 5.02
N LEU A 844 29.67 -4.01 5.20
CA LEU A 844 29.27 -3.07 6.24
C LEU A 844 29.42 -3.67 7.64
N GLU A 845 29.13 -4.96 7.80
CA GLU A 845 29.32 -5.65 9.08
C GLU A 845 30.80 -5.67 9.51
N LYS A 846 31.71 -6.04 8.61
CA LYS A 846 33.15 -6.01 8.91
C LYS A 846 33.64 -4.62 9.31
N LEU A 847 33.09 -3.57 8.69
CA LEU A 847 33.39 -2.18 9.04
C LEU A 847 32.83 -1.82 10.43
N TYR A 848 31.56 -2.15 10.68
CA TYR A 848 30.87 -1.89 11.93
C TYR A 848 31.57 -2.57 13.13
N THR A 849 31.86 -3.86 13.02
CA THR A 849 32.61 -4.61 14.05
C THR A 849 34.01 -4.02 14.30
N LYS A 850 34.70 -3.53 13.25
CA LYS A 850 35.99 -2.84 13.42
C LYS A 850 35.84 -1.52 14.19
N GLN A 851 34.80 -0.74 13.89
CA GLN A 851 34.52 0.54 14.54
C GLN A 851 34.17 0.35 16.02
N LEU A 852 33.35 -0.65 16.37
CA LEU A 852 33.00 -0.96 17.76
C LEU A 852 34.21 -1.28 18.65
N ARG A 853 35.30 -1.81 18.08
CA ARG A 853 36.56 -2.10 18.79
C ARG A 853 37.42 -0.85 19.02
N GLN A 854 37.14 0.25 18.32
CA GLN A 854 37.91 1.50 18.36
C GLN A 854 37.22 2.53 19.26
N ASN A 855 37.03 2.20 20.54
CA ASN A 855 36.42 3.10 21.51
C ASN A 855 37.46 4.01 22.18
N SER A 856 37.28 5.32 22.09
CA SER A 856 38.21 6.33 22.61
C SER A 856 38.20 6.39 24.14
N TYR A 857 37.03 6.25 24.75
CA TYR A 857 36.83 6.37 26.20
C TYR A 857 37.29 5.14 26.98
N PHE A 858 37.34 3.95 26.38
CA PHE A 858 37.89 2.76 27.04
C PHE A 858 39.39 2.90 27.38
N LYS A 859 40.15 3.72 26.63
CA LYS A 859 41.53 4.06 27.01
C LYS A 859 41.56 4.90 28.27
N GLU A 860 40.67 5.89 28.35
CA GLU A 860 40.56 6.81 29.48
C GLU A 860 40.07 6.10 30.75
N MET A 861 39.21 5.09 30.61
CA MET A 861 38.74 4.26 31.75
C MET A 861 39.89 3.70 32.60
N LYS A 862 41.07 3.46 32.02
CA LYS A 862 42.26 2.96 32.76
C LYS A 862 42.75 3.92 33.85
N GLN A 863 42.36 5.19 33.83
CA GLN A 863 42.71 6.18 34.84
C GLN A 863 41.89 6.00 36.14
N TYR A 864 40.75 5.31 36.06
CA TYR A 864 39.80 5.17 37.17
C TYR A 864 39.88 3.80 37.86
N LYS A 865 41.01 3.09 37.78
CA LYS A 865 41.16 1.72 38.34
C LYS A 865 40.81 1.58 39.83
N SER A 866 40.99 2.66 40.58
CA SER A 866 40.71 2.71 42.02
C SER A 866 39.23 2.86 42.37
N THR A 867 38.36 3.18 41.39
CA THR A 867 36.93 3.39 41.64
C THR A 867 36.19 2.06 41.71
N ALA A 868 35.19 1.98 42.59
CA ALA A 868 34.28 0.86 42.70
C ALA A 868 33.50 0.66 41.40
N PHE A 869 33.11 1.76 40.73
CA PHE A 869 32.43 1.66 39.44
C PHE A 869 33.31 1.00 38.37
N TYR A 870 34.59 1.35 38.27
CA TYR A 870 35.50 0.72 37.32
C TYR A 870 35.61 -0.79 37.54
N GLN A 871 35.78 -1.21 38.79
CA GLN A 871 35.88 -2.63 39.15
C GLN A 871 34.61 -3.39 38.73
N LYS A 872 33.43 -2.80 38.97
CA LYS A 872 32.15 -3.34 38.51
C LYS A 872 32.09 -3.43 36.98
N ALA A 873 32.40 -2.34 36.28
CA ALA A 873 32.33 -2.25 34.82
C ALA A 873 33.26 -3.25 34.11
N VAL A 874 34.48 -3.46 34.61
CA VAL A 874 35.42 -4.44 34.02
C VAL A 874 34.98 -5.88 34.21
N ASN A 875 34.26 -6.17 35.31
CA ASN A 875 33.73 -7.49 35.59
C ASN A 875 32.47 -7.81 34.79
N GLU A 876 31.59 -6.82 34.58
CA GLU A 876 30.29 -7.01 33.93
C GLU A 876 30.31 -6.75 32.41
N CYS A 877 31.22 -5.90 31.90
CA CYS A 877 31.31 -5.58 30.47
C CYS A 877 32.48 -6.32 29.81
N SER A 878 32.16 -7.37 29.04
CA SER A 878 33.16 -8.16 28.30
C SER A 878 33.99 -7.32 27.33
N TYR A 879 33.37 -6.39 26.61
CA TYR A 879 34.07 -5.47 25.69
C TYR A 879 35.15 -4.64 26.37
N LEU A 880 34.84 -4.05 27.53
CA LEU A 880 35.81 -3.28 28.32
C LEU A 880 36.90 -4.19 28.88
N SER A 881 36.52 -5.37 29.40
CA SER A 881 37.45 -6.38 29.91
C SER A 881 38.48 -6.81 28.84
N ASP A 882 38.01 -7.12 27.63
CA ASP A 882 38.83 -7.56 26.51
C ASP A 882 39.73 -6.43 26.00
N PHE A 883 39.22 -5.21 25.91
CA PHE A 883 40.02 -4.03 25.54
C PHE A 883 41.16 -3.77 26.52
N ILE A 884 40.91 -3.92 27.82
CA ILE A 884 41.95 -3.71 28.85
C ILE A 884 42.98 -4.84 28.83
N LYS A 885 42.57 -6.07 28.53
CA LYS A 885 43.45 -7.26 28.43
C LYS A 885 44.26 -7.30 27.13
N SER A 886 43.75 -6.70 26.04
CA SER A 886 44.49 -6.60 24.79
C SER A 886 45.74 -5.72 25.00
N LYS A 887 46.92 -6.32 24.80
CA LYS A 887 48.23 -5.68 24.98
C LYS A 887 48.54 -4.68 23.86
#